data_AF-A0A3A9JJ13-F1
#
_entry.id   AF-A0A3A9JJ13-F1
#
_cell.length_a   1.000
_cell.length_b   1.000
_cell.length_c   1.000
_cell.angle_alpha   90.00
_cell.angle_beta   90.00
_cell.angle_gamma   90.00
#
_symmetry.space_group_name_H-M   'P 1'
#
loop_
_entity.id
_entity.type
_entity.pdbx_description
1 polymer ?
#
loop_
_entity_poly.entity_id
_entity_poly.type
_entity_poly.pdbx_seq_one_letter_code
_entity_poly.pdbx_strand_id
1 'polypeptide(L)'
;MPDAFFLLAAVGLPYLGALVVALLPNNNNRNIEAWLAGGVALLTLVMVWLLYYPDASTGGVLRLELPWVPELGLNFVLRMDGLASVFAVMVAGIGFLVVLYARYYMSPEDPIPRFFAFLLAFMGSMMGLVLSGNLVQLVFFWELTSLFSFLLIGYWQHAAPARDGARMALTVTSAGGLALFAGVLVLGHIVGSYDLDRVLASGDVIRTHPLYLPALVLILLGALTKSAQFPFHFWLPHAMAAPTPVSAYLHSATLVKAGIFLMIRLWPVLSGTEAWFWIVSSAGVITLLLGAYVAIFQHDLKGLLAYSTISHLGLITLLLGLNSQLALVAAIFHTMNHATFKASLFMAAGIIDHETGTRDIRRLSGLNRSMPFTARLALVAAAAMAGVPLLNGFISKEMFFTEALTASTAPTLLHSLLPVAATVAGIFAVAYSLRFIHGAFFGPDTDDLPRTPHEPPQWMRLPVEVLVFGCMIVGILPAATIGPFLDVAVRSVLGNATPEYSLAVWHGINLPLAMSIFALVMGVLLYRMLQRHFGTGVEGTPLIRGLDGRRIFDRAMVFLSWRFARTLERLLGTSRLQMQLRLLVCVSILAATLALLPDGLKLGGVTLTQADPVVGLIWLVGAGCAIGAAYQAKYHRLAALVLMGGTGLAICLTFVWFSAPDLALTQLLVEVVTTVLLLLGLRWLPKRVEFAASDMVLPRLRRYRDFVIAVAAGAGLTAVSYATMTRPSPEGISRHFLERAYTEGGGTNVVNVILVDFRGFDTLGEITVLGIVALTVFALLRRFRPAPESVGVPEQQQGGTGDWLLVPGVIMRLMFPVICVVALFLLLRGHDLPGGGFAAGLMMSVAILLQYMAGGTRWVEDRLRVHPLRWMGVGLLLAAGTGSAALLFGRPFLTSYFAYADLGWLGKLPLASAVLFDLGVFSLVFGATVLMLIAIAHQSVRSPKPAPSVPPSPAPVGGDD
;
A
#
# COMPACT_ATOMS: atom_id res chain seq x y z
N MET A 1 33.86 -10.03 21.78
CA MET A 1 33.76 -8.85 20.89
C MET A 1 33.91 -9.20 19.40
N PRO A 2 34.81 -10.11 18.96
CA PRO A 2 34.90 -10.51 17.55
C PRO A 2 33.60 -11.15 17.02
N ASP A 3 32.95 -12.01 17.81
CA ASP A 3 31.80 -12.81 17.36
C ASP A 3 30.56 -11.97 17.07
N ALA A 4 30.30 -10.94 17.90
CA ALA A 4 29.24 -9.97 17.67
C ALA A 4 29.44 -9.19 16.36
N PHE A 5 30.68 -8.80 16.07
CA PHE A 5 31.03 -8.16 14.80
C PHE A 5 30.81 -9.10 13.62
N PHE A 6 31.24 -10.36 13.72
CA PHE A 6 31.05 -11.34 12.66
C PHE A 6 29.57 -11.66 12.40
N LEU A 7 28.71 -11.73 13.44
CA LEU A 7 27.26 -11.89 13.28
C LEU A 7 26.63 -10.73 12.51
N LEU A 8 26.96 -9.49 12.89
CA LEU A 8 26.49 -8.30 12.18
C LEU A 8 27.02 -8.26 10.75
N ALA A 9 28.30 -8.55 10.56
CA ALA A 9 28.95 -8.54 9.25
C ALA A 9 28.37 -9.62 8.33
N ALA A 10 28.05 -10.82 8.83
CA ALA A 10 27.45 -11.90 8.04
C ALA A 10 26.08 -11.51 7.45
N VAL A 11 25.31 -10.65 8.14
CA VAL A 11 24.02 -10.13 7.64
C VAL A 11 24.22 -8.84 6.83
N GLY A 12 25.06 -7.92 7.30
CA GLY A 12 25.23 -6.58 6.73
C GLY A 12 26.12 -6.50 5.50
N LEU A 13 27.19 -7.31 5.43
CA LEU A 13 28.14 -7.30 4.32
C LEU A 13 27.49 -7.60 2.96
N PRO A 14 26.55 -8.57 2.83
CA PRO A 14 25.81 -8.76 1.59
C PRO A 14 25.00 -7.52 1.16
N TYR A 15 24.39 -6.78 2.09
CA TYR A 15 23.64 -5.56 1.77
C TYR A 15 24.56 -4.40 1.36
N LEU A 16 25.70 -4.24 2.05
CA LEU A 16 26.71 -3.25 1.67
C LEU A 16 27.29 -3.57 0.29
N GLY A 17 27.62 -4.84 0.05
CA GLY A 17 28.04 -5.33 -1.26
C GLY A 17 26.99 -5.06 -2.33
N ALA A 18 25.71 -5.33 -2.05
CA ALA A 18 24.62 -5.03 -2.97
C ALA A 18 24.53 -3.55 -3.33
N LEU A 19 24.68 -2.65 -2.35
CA LEU A 19 24.68 -1.20 -2.56
C LEU A 19 25.86 -0.77 -3.43
N VAL A 20 27.06 -1.25 -3.11
CA VAL A 20 28.29 -0.93 -3.87
C VAL A 20 28.16 -1.42 -5.31
N VAL A 21 27.71 -2.66 -5.53
CA VAL A 21 27.47 -3.19 -6.89
C VAL A 21 26.42 -2.36 -7.61
N ALA A 22 25.32 -1.97 -6.95
CA ALA A 22 24.24 -1.20 -7.59
C ALA A 22 24.69 0.18 -8.09
N LEU A 23 25.73 0.76 -7.48
CA LEU A 23 26.31 2.05 -7.88
C LEU A 23 27.34 1.92 -9.01
N LEU A 24 27.75 0.71 -9.41
CA LEU A 24 28.67 0.50 -10.52
C LEU A 24 28.01 0.83 -11.86
N PRO A 25 28.74 1.47 -12.79
CA PRO A 25 28.21 1.81 -14.10
C PRO A 25 28.05 0.55 -14.96
N ASN A 26 27.01 0.52 -15.80
CA ASN A 26 26.73 -0.62 -16.68
C ASN A 26 27.65 -0.58 -17.93
N ASN A 27 28.92 -0.93 -17.76
CA ASN A 27 29.97 -0.73 -18.78
C ASN A 27 30.26 -1.97 -19.65
N ASN A 28 29.29 -2.88 -19.83
CA ASN A 28 29.47 -4.19 -20.49
C ASN A 28 30.64 -5.05 -19.96
N ASN A 29 31.27 -4.66 -18.85
CA ASN A 29 32.42 -5.34 -18.25
C ASN A 29 32.01 -6.06 -16.96
N ARG A 30 31.40 -7.23 -17.12
CA ARG A 30 30.88 -8.11 -16.05
C ARG A 30 31.89 -8.61 -15.00
N ASN A 31 33.18 -8.29 -15.14
CA ASN A 31 34.24 -8.83 -14.29
C ASN A 31 34.23 -8.20 -12.91
N ILE A 32 34.13 -6.87 -12.84
CA ILE A 32 34.30 -6.14 -11.58
C ILE A 32 33.13 -6.47 -10.64
N GLU A 33 31.90 -6.48 -11.17
CA GLU A 33 30.69 -6.79 -10.40
C GLU A 33 30.73 -8.23 -9.89
N ALA A 34 31.17 -9.18 -10.73
CA ALA A 34 31.26 -10.59 -10.35
C ALA A 34 32.37 -10.86 -9.33
N TRP A 35 33.55 -10.24 -9.47
CA TRP A 35 34.63 -10.37 -8.49
C TRP A 35 34.25 -9.74 -7.16
N LEU A 36 33.58 -8.59 -7.17
CA LEU A 36 33.11 -7.94 -5.95
C LEU A 36 32.02 -8.79 -5.29
N ALA A 37 31.02 -9.25 -6.03
CA ALA A 37 29.98 -10.13 -5.50
C ALA A 37 30.54 -11.46 -5.00
N GLY A 38 31.51 -12.03 -5.72
CA GLY A 38 32.17 -13.28 -5.34
C GLY A 38 33.00 -13.11 -4.08
N GLY A 39 33.73 -11.99 -3.96
CA GLY A 39 34.47 -11.62 -2.77
C GLY A 39 33.56 -11.42 -1.56
N VAL A 40 32.43 -10.72 -1.73
CA VAL A 40 31.44 -10.54 -0.67
C VAL A 40 30.84 -11.87 -0.22
N ALA A 41 30.44 -12.74 -1.16
CA ALA A 41 29.90 -14.06 -0.85
C ALA A 41 30.92 -14.97 -0.16
N LEU A 42 32.18 -14.95 -0.63
CA LEU A 42 33.27 -15.70 -0.01
C LEU A 42 33.59 -15.19 1.40
N LEU A 43 33.70 -13.88 1.60
CA LEU A 43 33.92 -13.28 2.92
C LEU A 43 32.77 -13.62 3.87
N THR A 44 31.52 -13.58 3.40
CA THR A 44 30.35 -14.00 4.18
C THR A 44 30.46 -15.47 4.58
N LEU A 45 30.84 -16.35 3.65
CA LEU A 45 31.06 -17.77 3.94
C LEU A 45 32.18 -17.98 4.96
N VAL A 46 33.31 -17.28 4.81
CA VAL A 46 34.44 -17.34 5.74
C VAL A 46 34.02 -16.86 7.14
N MET A 47 33.26 -15.76 7.25
CA MET A 47 32.76 -15.27 8.53
C MET A 47 31.84 -16.30 9.20
N VAL A 48 30.89 -16.88 8.46
CA VAL A 48 30.01 -17.93 8.97
C VAL A 48 30.79 -19.17 9.39
N TRP A 49 31.81 -19.55 8.62
CA TRP A 49 32.68 -20.69 8.94
C TRP A 49 33.53 -20.46 10.19
N LEU A 50 34.07 -19.25 10.36
CA LEU A 50 34.82 -18.87 11.56
C LEU A 50 33.92 -18.83 12.81
N LEU A 51 32.65 -18.45 12.65
CA LEU A 51 31.65 -18.53 13.72
C LEU A 51 31.23 -19.97 14.06
N TYR A 52 31.31 -20.89 13.09
CA TYR A 52 30.97 -22.31 13.28
C TYR A 52 32.01 -23.06 14.12
N TYR A 53 33.30 -22.72 13.99
CA TYR A 53 34.43 -23.50 14.55
C TYR A 53 34.51 -23.54 16.10
N PRO A 54 34.25 -22.45 16.86
CA PRO A 54 34.38 -22.47 18.33
C PRO A 54 33.22 -23.16 19.07
N ASP A 55 31.96 -22.92 18.64
CA ASP A 55 30.76 -23.26 19.42
C ASP A 55 30.15 -24.64 19.09
N ALA A 56 30.49 -25.23 17.94
CA ALA A 56 30.09 -26.60 17.59
C ALA A 56 30.64 -27.67 18.58
N SER A 57 31.71 -27.34 19.30
CA SER A 57 32.35 -28.25 20.26
C SER A 57 31.76 -28.18 21.69
N THR A 58 31.02 -27.11 22.02
CA THR A 58 30.53 -26.82 23.38
C THR A 58 29.01 -26.74 23.50
N GLY A 59 28.28 -26.68 22.38
CA GLY A 59 26.80 -26.56 22.37
C GLY A 59 26.30 -25.16 22.73
N GLY A 60 27.16 -24.14 22.64
CA GLY A 60 26.83 -22.74 22.87
C GLY A 60 25.91 -22.16 21.79
N VAL A 61 25.20 -21.08 22.15
CA VAL A 61 24.43 -20.26 21.22
C VAL A 61 25.05 -18.86 21.19
N LEU A 62 25.61 -18.47 20.04
CA LEU A 62 26.11 -17.11 19.86
C LEU A 62 24.94 -16.16 19.74
N ARG A 63 24.92 -15.12 20.59
CA ARG A 63 23.84 -14.16 20.65
C ARG A 63 24.37 -12.74 20.70
N LEU A 64 23.81 -11.89 19.85
CA LEU A 64 23.95 -10.45 19.88
C LEU A 64 22.57 -9.83 19.97
N GLU A 65 22.41 -8.89 20.89
CA GLU A 65 21.17 -8.17 21.11
C GLU A 65 21.43 -6.67 21.07
N LEU A 66 20.73 -5.98 20.17
CA LEU A 66 20.76 -4.54 20.03
C LEU A 66 19.33 -3.99 20.24
N PRO A 67 19.15 -2.91 21.01
CA PRO A 67 17.84 -2.30 21.17
C PRO A 67 17.35 -1.74 19.83
N TRP A 68 16.12 -2.08 19.42
CA TRP A 68 15.52 -1.60 18.17
C TRP A 68 14.33 -0.66 18.43
N VAL A 69 13.25 -1.19 19.00
CA VAL A 69 12.11 -0.42 19.50
C VAL A 69 11.71 -0.98 20.87
N PRO A 70 12.46 -0.63 21.95
CA PRO A 70 12.28 -1.23 23.27
C PRO A 70 10.87 -1.02 23.85
N GLU A 71 10.22 0.10 23.53
CA GLU A 71 8.84 0.41 23.94
C GLU A 71 7.82 -0.62 23.47
N LEU A 72 8.09 -1.29 22.34
CA LEU A 72 7.25 -2.36 21.78
C LEU A 72 7.76 -3.76 22.16
N GLY A 73 8.79 -3.85 23.01
CA GLY A 73 9.46 -5.11 23.33
C GLY A 73 10.24 -5.70 22.13
N LEU A 74 10.62 -4.88 21.17
CA LEU A 74 11.34 -5.30 19.96
C LEU A 74 12.83 -5.00 20.08
N ASN A 75 13.64 -6.05 20.14
CA ASN A 75 15.09 -5.97 20.05
C ASN A 75 15.55 -6.61 18.73
N PHE A 76 16.60 -6.05 18.14
CA PHE A 76 17.29 -6.66 17.02
C PHE A 76 18.25 -7.72 17.57
N VAL A 77 17.84 -8.98 17.46
CA VAL A 77 18.55 -10.13 18.03
C VAL A 77 19.10 -10.98 16.89
N LEU A 78 20.43 -11.11 16.84
CA LEU A 78 21.10 -12.11 16.01
C LEU A 78 21.49 -13.30 16.88
N ARG A 79 21.05 -14.48 16.48
CA ARG A 79 21.21 -15.74 17.21
C ARG A 79 21.67 -16.83 16.27
N MET A 80 22.85 -17.39 16.52
CA MET A 80 23.41 -18.50 15.76
C MET A 80 23.51 -19.73 16.65
N ASP A 81 22.55 -20.64 16.48
CA ASP A 81 22.58 -22.00 17.03
C ASP A 81 23.07 -22.99 15.95
N GLY A 82 23.14 -24.28 16.29
CA GLY A 82 23.57 -25.32 15.36
C GLY A 82 22.76 -25.37 14.06
N LEU A 83 21.43 -25.29 14.14
CA LEU A 83 20.55 -25.26 12.97
C LEU A 83 20.82 -24.02 12.10
N ALA A 84 20.90 -22.83 12.70
CA ALA A 84 21.20 -21.60 11.99
C ALA A 84 22.55 -21.68 11.30
N SER A 85 23.55 -22.28 11.95
CA SER A 85 24.89 -22.40 11.39
C SER A 85 24.92 -23.24 10.12
N VAL A 86 24.23 -24.39 10.10
CA VAL A 86 24.13 -25.25 8.91
C VAL A 86 23.42 -24.53 7.76
N PHE A 87 22.31 -23.85 8.05
CA PHE A 87 21.60 -23.08 7.03
C PHE A 87 22.41 -21.87 6.54
N ALA A 88 23.14 -21.20 7.42
CA ALA A 88 24.02 -20.08 7.07
C ALA A 88 25.15 -20.52 6.15
N VAL A 89 25.81 -21.66 6.44
CA VAL A 89 26.84 -22.25 5.56
C VAL A 89 26.24 -22.65 4.22
N MET A 90 25.04 -23.22 4.21
CA MET A 90 24.33 -23.59 2.97
C MET A 90 23.98 -22.36 2.12
N VAL A 91 23.47 -21.29 2.74
CA VAL A 91 23.13 -20.01 2.08
C VAL A 91 24.40 -19.38 1.50
N ALA A 92 25.43 -19.15 2.31
CA ALA A 92 26.65 -18.48 1.86
C ALA A 92 27.47 -19.34 0.87
N GLY A 93 27.56 -20.65 1.13
CA GLY A 93 28.33 -21.59 0.31
C GLY A 93 27.75 -21.78 -1.09
N ILE A 94 26.45 -22.09 -1.17
CA ILE A 94 25.79 -22.21 -2.48
C ILE A 94 25.66 -20.83 -3.14
N GLY A 95 25.47 -19.76 -2.36
CA GLY A 95 25.49 -18.39 -2.87
C GLY A 95 26.80 -18.03 -3.57
N PHE A 96 27.94 -18.34 -2.96
CA PHE A 96 29.26 -18.15 -3.56
C PHE A 96 29.44 -18.94 -4.86
N LEU A 97 29.07 -20.23 -4.86
CA LEU A 97 29.14 -21.08 -6.06
C LEU A 97 28.22 -20.57 -7.18
N VAL A 98 27.03 -20.07 -6.84
CA VAL A 98 26.09 -19.47 -7.80
C VAL A 98 26.66 -18.18 -8.38
N VAL A 99 27.32 -17.33 -7.58
CA VAL A 99 27.94 -16.09 -8.07
C VAL A 99 29.05 -16.42 -9.08
N LEU A 100 29.90 -17.40 -8.77
CA LEU A 100 30.94 -17.87 -9.69
C LEU A 100 30.33 -18.41 -10.99
N TYR A 101 29.28 -19.22 -10.90
CA TYR A 101 28.54 -19.72 -12.05
C TYR A 101 27.90 -18.59 -12.89
N ALA A 102 27.27 -17.61 -12.23
CA ALA A 102 26.54 -16.52 -12.87
C ALA A 102 27.44 -15.64 -13.74
N ARG A 103 28.71 -15.45 -13.35
CA ARG A 103 29.69 -14.70 -14.15
C ARG A 103 29.87 -15.27 -15.55
N TYR A 104 29.80 -16.58 -15.74
CA TYR A 104 29.94 -17.21 -17.06
C TYR A 104 28.60 -17.36 -17.78
N TYR A 105 27.51 -17.54 -17.02
CA TYR A 105 26.16 -17.70 -17.57
C TYR A 105 25.54 -16.39 -18.09
N MET A 106 25.72 -15.25 -17.40
CA MET A 106 25.05 -13.99 -17.74
C MET A 106 25.72 -13.28 -18.93
N SER A 107 24.91 -12.73 -19.85
CA SER A 107 25.39 -11.99 -21.02
C SER A 107 25.99 -10.64 -20.59
N PRO A 108 27.10 -10.18 -21.20
CA PRO A 108 27.61 -8.82 -20.98
C PRO A 108 26.63 -7.69 -21.37
N GLU A 109 25.62 -7.99 -22.21
CA GLU A 109 24.59 -7.04 -22.65
C GLU A 109 23.48 -6.84 -21.61
N ASP A 110 23.34 -7.78 -20.67
CA ASP A 110 22.38 -7.67 -19.58
C ASP A 110 22.84 -6.62 -18.55
N PRO A 111 21.92 -6.00 -17.77
CA PRO A 111 22.29 -5.12 -16.66
C PRO A 111 22.86 -5.94 -15.49
N ILE A 112 24.16 -6.25 -15.56
CA ILE A 112 24.89 -7.11 -14.62
C ILE A 112 24.96 -6.53 -13.19
N PRO A 113 25.23 -5.23 -12.98
CA PRO A 113 25.26 -4.66 -11.63
C PRO A 113 23.93 -4.91 -10.87
N ARG A 114 22.80 -4.73 -11.56
CA ARG A 114 21.47 -4.97 -10.99
C ARG A 114 21.28 -6.43 -10.58
N PHE A 115 21.75 -7.37 -11.39
CA PHE A 115 21.65 -8.80 -11.10
C PHE A 115 22.38 -9.17 -9.79
N PHE A 116 23.66 -8.84 -9.70
CA PHE A 116 24.47 -9.17 -8.53
C PHE A 116 24.04 -8.39 -7.29
N ALA A 117 23.60 -7.14 -7.42
CA ALA A 117 23.03 -6.39 -6.31
C ALA A 117 21.81 -7.09 -5.70
N PHE A 118 20.85 -7.53 -6.52
CA PHE A 118 19.68 -8.27 -6.03
C PHE A 118 20.06 -9.64 -5.45
N LEU A 119 21.03 -10.34 -6.05
CA LEU A 119 21.48 -11.64 -5.56
C LEU A 119 22.14 -11.53 -4.17
N LEU A 120 22.99 -10.52 -3.96
CA LEU A 120 23.64 -10.22 -2.69
C LEU A 120 22.63 -9.73 -1.63
N ALA A 121 21.69 -8.85 -2.00
CA ALA A 121 20.64 -8.40 -1.09
C ALA A 121 19.70 -9.54 -0.66
N PHE A 122 19.42 -10.47 -1.58
CA PHE A 122 18.73 -11.71 -1.26
C PHE A 122 19.54 -12.60 -0.31
N MET A 123 20.87 -12.73 -0.52
CA MET A 123 21.76 -13.44 0.40
C MET A 123 21.73 -12.83 1.81
N GLY A 124 21.84 -11.51 1.94
CA GLY A 124 21.73 -10.80 3.23
C GLY A 124 20.37 -11.02 3.89
N SER A 125 19.30 -11.06 3.11
CA SER A 125 17.95 -11.31 3.62
C SER A 125 17.78 -12.73 4.15
N MET A 126 18.34 -13.74 3.46
CA MET A 126 18.33 -15.11 3.96
C MET A 126 19.23 -15.31 5.18
N MET A 127 20.39 -14.65 5.21
CA MET A 127 21.26 -14.65 6.39
C MET A 127 20.55 -14.04 7.60
N GLY A 128 19.89 -12.88 7.41
CA GLY A 128 19.08 -12.25 8.46
C GLY A 128 17.93 -13.14 8.92
N LEU A 129 17.23 -13.83 8.01
CA LEU A 129 16.14 -14.76 8.35
C LEU A 129 16.63 -15.93 9.22
N VAL A 130 17.74 -16.55 8.84
CA VAL A 130 18.28 -17.74 9.52
C VAL A 130 18.88 -17.38 10.88
N LEU A 131 19.53 -16.21 10.97
CA LEU A 131 20.17 -15.71 12.19
C LEU A 131 19.20 -14.92 13.08
N SER A 132 17.91 -14.82 12.76
CA SER A 132 16.96 -14.06 13.59
C SER A 132 16.69 -14.75 14.93
N GLY A 133 16.95 -14.03 16.03
CA GLY A 133 16.60 -14.43 17.39
C GLY A 133 15.27 -13.85 17.90
N ASN A 134 14.55 -13.11 17.05
CA ASN A 134 13.24 -12.54 17.35
C ASN A 134 12.23 -12.91 16.24
N LEU A 135 11.01 -13.30 16.60
CA LEU A 135 10.00 -13.75 15.64
C LEU A 135 9.54 -12.65 14.68
N VAL A 136 9.37 -11.41 15.15
CA VAL A 136 8.98 -10.28 14.29
C VAL A 136 10.11 -9.93 13.33
N GLN A 137 11.35 -9.95 13.80
CA GLN A 137 12.53 -9.78 12.96
C GLN A 137 12.65 -10.88 11.89
N LEU A 138 12.36 -12.13 12.24
CA LEU A 138 12.33 -13.24 11.29
C LEU A 138 11.33 -12.95 10.16
N VAL A 139 10.14 -12.44 10.49
CA VAL A 139 9.13 -12.06 9.48
C VAL A 139 9.56 -10.84 8.66
N PHE A 140 10.27 -9.88 9.24
CA PHE A 140 10.85 -8.77 8.49
C PHE A 140 11.82 -9.27 7.40
N PHE A 141 12.78 -10.12 7.77
CA PHE A 141 13.70 -10.72 6.80
C PHE A 141 12.99 -11.67 5.84
N TRP A 142 11.94 -12.37 6.29
CA TRP A 142 11.06 -13.17 5.44
C TRP A 142 10.48 -12.36 4.28
N GLU A 143 9.96 -11.17 4.55
CA GLU A 143 9.44 -10.31 3.48
C GLU A 143 10.53 -9.71 2.60
N LEU A 144 11.70 -9.38 3.16
CA LEU A 144 12.85 -8.98 2.34
C LEU A 144 13.25 -10.08 1.34
N THR A 145 13.22 -11.36 1.76
CA THR A 145 13.45 -12.46 0.81
C THR A 145 12.35 -12.54 -0.26
N SER A 146 11.08 -12.29 0.08
CA SER A 146 9.98 -12.19 -0.90
C SER A 146 10.29 -11.10 -1.93
N LEU A 147 10.66 -9.91 -1.46
CA LEU A 147 10.92 -8.74 -2.30
C LEU A 147 12.10 -8.96 -3.26
N PHE A 148 13.25 -9.39 -2.77
CA PHE A 148 14.40 -9.61 -3.65
C PHE A 148 14.20 -10.82 -4.57
N SER A 149 13.47 -11.85 -4.14
CA SER A 149 13.11 -12.96 -5.04
C SER A 149 12.17 -12.50 -6.17
N PHE A 150 11.21 -11.62 -5.89
CA PHE A 150 10.35 -11.02 -6.90
C PHE A 150 11.16 -10.26 -7.95
N LEU A 151 12.13 -9.44 -7.51
CA LEU A 151 13.01 -8.68 -8.40
C LEU A 151 13.92 -9.59 -9.24
N LEU A 152 14.40 -10.69 -8.67
CA LEU A 152 15.22 -11.68 -9.39
C LEU A 152 14.40 -12.52 -10.39
N ILE A 153 13.17 -12.89 -10.05
CA ILE A 153 12.27 -13.60 -10.97
C ILE A 153 11.87 -12.69 -12.14
N GLY A 154 11.57 -11.43 -11.85
CA GLY A 154 11.21 -10.41 -12.83
C GLY A 154 12.40 -9.76 -13.54
N TYR A 155 13.61 -10.34 -13.47
CA TYR A 155 14.84 -9.72 -13.99
C TYR A 155 14.72 -9.27 -15.45
N TRP A 156 14.24 -10.16 -16.33
CA TRP A 156 13.92 -9.84 -17.71
C TRP A 156 12.51 -9.26 -17.83
N GLN A 157 12.34 -8.03 -17.33
CA GLN A 157 11.06 -7.31 -17.28
C GLN A 157 10.33 -7.19 -18.63
N HIS A 158 11.04 -7.28 -19.75
CA HIS A 158 10.46 -7.22 -21.09
C HIS A 158 9.65 -8.48 -21.43
N ALA A 159 10.00 -9.64 -20.86
CA ALA A 159 9.29 -10.89 -21.07
C ALA A 159 8.01 -10.98 -20.22
N ALA A 160 6.86 -11.15 -20.87
CA ALA A 160 5.57 -11.33 -20.16
C ALA A 160 5.59 -12.49 -19.16
N PRO A 161 6.14 -13.69 -19.49
CA PRO A 161 6.20 -14.79 -18.54
C PRO A 161 7.00 -14.47 -17.26
N ALA A 162 8.06 -13.66 -17.36
CA ALA A 162 8.85 -13.24 -16.21
C ALA A 162 8.07 -12.30 -15.29
N ARG A 163 7.34 -11.33 -15.87
CA ARG A 163 6.47 -10.41 -15.10
C ARG A 163 5.33 -11.15 -14.41
N ASP A 164 4.66 -12.05 -15.14
CA ASP A 164 3.51 -12.81 -14.62
C ASP A 164 3.96 -13.76 -13.51
N GLY A 165 5.06 -14.51 -13.73
CA GLY A 165 5.66 -15.40 -12.73
C GLY A 165 6.09 -14.65 -11.48
N ALA A 166 6.73 -13.49 -11.63
CA ALA A 166 7.15 -12.65 -10.49
C ALA A 166 5.95 -12.18 -9.67
N ARG A 167 4.92 -11.60 -10.31
CA ARG A 167 3.70 -11.12 -9.62
C ARG A 167 3.00 -12.24 -8.86
N MET A 168 2.85 -13.40 -9.50
CA MET A 168 2.20 -14.54 -8.86
C MET A 168 3.00 -15.05 -7.66
N ALA A 169 4.33 -15.20 -7.80
CA ALA A 169 5.20 -15.58 -6.69
C ALA A 169 5.11 -14.58 -5.53
N LEU A 170 5.16 -13.28 -5.80
CA LEU A 170 5.05 -12.25 -4.78
C LEU A 170 3.69 -12.29 -4.08
N THR A 171 2.58 -12.34 -4.83
CA THR A 171 1.24 -12.37 -4.25
C THR A 171 1.04 -13.58 -3.34
N VAL A 172 1.44 -14.77 -3.79
CA VAL A 172 1.27 -16.00 -2.99
C VAL A 172 2.17 -16.00 -1.76
N THR A 173 3.45 -15.67 -1.91
CA THR A 173 4.41 -15.71 -0.80
C THR A 173 4.24 -14.57 0.20
N SER A 174 3.83 -13.38 -0.24
CA SER A 174 3.55 -12.24 0.65
C SER A 174 2.21 -12.41 1.35
N ALA A 175 1.19 -12.99 0.71
CA ALA A 175 -0.06 -13.32 1.41
C ALA A 175 0.19 -14.33 2.55
N GLY A 176 1.04 -15.34 2.29
CA GLY A 176 1.49 -16.27 3.32
C GLY A 176 2.36 -15.61 4.39
N GLY A 177 3.26 -14.70 4.01
CA GLY A 177 4.11 -13.97 4.95
C GLY A 177 3.33 -12.97 5.84
N LEU A 178 2.26 -12.35 5.34
CA LEU A 178 1.31 -11.60 6.15
C LEU A 178 0.52 -12.50 7.13
N ALA A 179 0.12 -13.69 6.69
CA ALA A 179 -0.47 -14.69 7.60
C ALA A 179 0.53 -15.12 8.67
N LEU A 180 1.80 -15.37 8.30
CA LEU A 180 2.88 -15.64 9.24
C LEU A 180 3.06 -14.51 10.24
N PHE A 181 3.02 -13.24 9.79
CA PHE A 181 3.11 -12.08 10.66
C PHE A 181 2.02 -12.10 11.73
N ALA A 182 0.75 -12.30 11.33
CA ALA A 182 -0.34 -12.46 12.28
C ALA A 182 -0.12 -13.67 13.22
N GLY A 183 0.38 -14.78 12.69
CA GLY A 183 0.68 -15.99 13.46
C GLY A 183 1.74 -15.79 14.54
N VAL A 184 2.83 -15.09 14.24
CA VAL A 184 3.87 -14.78 15.24
C VAL A 184 3.42 -13.74 16.26
N LEU A 185 2.52 -12.82 15.89
CA LEU A 185 1.90 -11.90 16.86
C LEU A 185 1.02 -12.65 17.86
N VAL A 186 0.20 -13.60 17.38
CA VAL A 186 -0.59 -14.47 18.27
C VAL A 186 0.34 -15.33 19.13
N LEU A 187 1.39 -15.93 18.56
CA LEU A 187 2.33 -16.75 19.31
C LEU A 187 3.07 -15.95 20.39
N GLY A 188 3.51 -14.73 20.07
CA GLY A 188 4.13 -13.82 21.03
C GLY A 188 3.18 -13.35 22.12
N HIS A 189 1.87 -13.22 21.82
CA HIS A 189 0.85 -12.96 22.83
C HIS A 189 0.66 -14.14 23.80
N ILE A 190 0.69 -15.38 23.30
CA ILE A 190 0.60 -16.60 24.14
C ILE A 190 1.80 -16.69 25.10
N VAL A 191 3.01 -16.42 24.59
CA VAL A 191 4.26 -16.52 25.35
C VAL A 191 4.53 -15.28 26.21
N GLY A 192 3.97 -14.13 25.86
CA GLY A 192 4.31 -12.82 26.45
C GLY A 192 5.64 -12.25 25.97
N SER A 193 6.24 -12.80 24.91
CA SER A 193 7.51 -12.34 24.34
C SER A 193 7.68 -12.78 22.89
N TYR A 194 8.40 -11.96 22.10
CA TYR A 194 8.82 -12.28 20.73
C TYR A 194 10.25 -12.85 20.64
N ASP A 195 10.93 -12.96 21.78
CA ASP A 195 12.25 -13.57 21.86
C ASP A 195 12.18 -15.08 21.58
N LEU A 196 13.01 -15.55 20.66
CA LEU A 196 12.94 -16.91 20.18
C LEU A 196 13.32 -17.95 21.25
N ASP A 197 14.28 -17.64 22.12
CA ASP A 197 14.69 -18.58 23.19
C ASP A 197 13.54 -18.79 24.19
N ARG A 198 12.83 -17.71 24.54
CA ARG A 198 11.62 -17.79 25.38
C ARG A 198 10.51 -18.58 24.70
N VAL A 199 10.28 -18.34 23.41
CA VAL A 199 9.27 -19.08 22.64
C VAL A 199 9.58 -20.57 22.62
N LEU A 200 10.83 -20.96 22.32
CA LEU A 200 11.26 -22.35 22.27
C LEU A 200 11.18 -23.06 23.62
N ALA A 201 11.36 -22.33 24.72
CA ALA A 201 11.18 -22.85 26.09
C ALA A 201 9.70 -23.00 26.50
N SER A 202 8.74 -22.42 25.76
CA SER A 202 7.32 -22.34 26.15
C SER A 202 6.41 -23.36 25.47
N GLY A 203 6.95 -24.49 25.01
CA GLY A 203 6.21 -25.46 24.16
C GLY A 203 4.91 -25.99 24.78
N ASP A 204 4.90 -26.30 26.07
CA ASP A 204 3.68 -26.80 26.76
C ASP A 204 2.61 -25.73 26.91
N VAL A 205 3.01 -24.49 27.24
CA VAL A 205 2.11 -23.34 27.29
C VAL A 205 1.49 -23.08 25.93
N ILE A 206 2.30 -23.13 24.85
CA ILE A 206 1.83 -22.90 23.48
C ILE A 206 0.79 -23.94 23.07
N ARG A 207 1.08 -25.24 23.27
CA ARG A 207 0.23 -26.34 22.77
C ARG A 207 -1.08 -26.48 23.53
N THR A 208 -1.12 -26.07 24.80
CA THR A 208 -2.33 -26.12 25.65
C THR A 208 -3.21 -24.87 25.53
N HIS A 209 -2.69 -23.78 24.94
CA HIS A 209 -3.41 -22.51 24.86
C HIS A 209 -4.57 -22.54 23.85
N PRO A 210 -5.74 -21.91 24.13
CA PRO A 210 -6.89 -21.89 23.21
C PRO A 210 -6.60 -21.31 21.82
N LEU A 211 -5.63 -20.38 21.72
CA LEU A 211 -5.21 -19.75 20.47
C LEU A 211 -4.15 -20.55 19.69
N TYR A 212 -3.76 -21.76 20.15
CA TYR A 212 -2.79 -22.61 19.47
C TYR A 212 -3.17 -22.89 18.01
N LEU A 213 -4.38 -23.37 17.77
CA LEU A 213 -4.81 -23.77 16.43
C LEU A 213 -4.83 -22.59 15.44
N PRO A 214 -5.40 -21.41 15.77
CA PRO A 214 -5.25 -20.22 14.94
C PRO A 214 -3.78 -19.83 14.66
N ALA A 215 -2.92 -19.84 15.69
CA ALA A 215 -1.50 -19.52 15.52
C ALA A 215 -0.80 -20.53 14.59
N LEU A 216 -1.07 -21.82 14.79
CA LEU A 216 -0.56 -22.92 13.97
C LEU A 216 -0.94 -22.74 12.50
N VAL A 217 -2.22 -22.52 12.21
CA VAL A 217 -2.71 -22.34 10.83
C VAL A 217 -2.06 -21.12 10.17
N LEU A 218 -1.99 -19.99 10.87
CA LEU A 218 -1.39 -18.76 10.36
C LEU A 218 0.11 -18.91 10.06
N ILE A 219 0.86 -19.55 10.97
CA ILE A 219 2.29 -19.83 10.78
C ILE A 219 2.51 -20.82 9.62
N LEU A 220 1.71 -21.89 9.57
CA LEU A 220 1.81 -22.90 8.51
C LEU A 220 1.41 -22.33 7.15
N LEU A 221 0.45 -21.40 7.04
CA LEU A 221 0.16 -20.71 5.79
C LEU A 221 1.40 -19.98 5.24
N GLY A 222 2.19 -19.35 6.12
CA GLY A 222 3.50 -18.82 5.76
C GLY A 222 4.47 -19.89 5.27
N ALA A 223 4.70 -20.92 6.09
CA ALA A 223 5.65 -21.97 5.76
C ALA A 223 5.31 -22.70 4.45
N LEU A 224 4.05 -23.10 4.27
CA LEU A 224 3.55 -23.88 3.14
C LEU A 224 3.54 -23.08 1.83
N THR A 225 3.22 -21.78 1.87
CA THR A 225 3.29 -20.92 0.66
C THR A 225 4.73 -20.76 0.17
N LYS A 226 5.67 -20.47 1.07
CA LYS A 226 7.08 -20.22 0.73
C LYS A 226 7.84 -21.49 0.32
N SER A 227 7.48 -22.64 0.89
CA SER A 227 8.02 -23.95 0.52
C SER A 227 7.25 -24.65 -0.60
N ALA A 228 6.36 -23.93 -1.30
CA ALA A 228 5.61 -24.41 -2.46
C ALA A 228 4.85 -25.73 -2.22
N GLN A 229 4.21 -25.85 -1.06
CA GLN A 229 3.36 -27.00 -0.71
C GLN A 229 1.96 -26.85 -1.31
N PHE A 230 1.23 -27.95 -1.43
CA PHE A 230 -0.18 -27.94 -1.83
C PHE A 230 -1.02 -27.15 -0.81
N PRO A 231 -1.94 -26.26 -1.26
CA PRO A 231 -2.33 -25.98 -2.66
C PRO A 231 -1.53 -24.87 -3.37
N PHE A 232 -0.50 -24.31 -2.73
CA PHE A 232 0.25 -23.13 -3.20
C PHE A 232 1.44 -23.44 -4.13
N HIS A 233 1.71 -24.70 -4.46
CA HIS A 233 2.88 -25.12 -5.25
C HIS A 233 3.01 -24.48 -6.65
N PHE A 234 1.92 -23.99 -7.24
CA PHE A 234 1.85 -23.54 -8.63
C PHE A 234 2.72 -22.32 -8.96
N TRP A 235 3.14 -21.50 -7.98
CA TRP A 235 3.99 -20.34 -8.28
C TRP A 235 5.42 -20.74 -8.67
N LEU A 236 5.94 -21.87 -8.14
CA LEU A 236 7.33 -22.26 -8.30
C LEU A 236 7.69 -22.61 -9.76
N PRO A 237 6.92 -23.43 -10.50
CA PRO A 237 7.22 -23.72 -11.90
C PRO A 237 7.22 -22.47 -12.78
N HIS A 238 6.36 -21.49 -12.48
CA HIS A 238 6.30 -20.23 -13.22
C HIS A 238 7.42 -19.25 -12.84
N ALA A 239 8.04 -19.41 -11.66
CA ALA A 239 9.25 -18.68 -11.30
C ALA A 239 10.49 -19.12 -12.12
N MET A 240 10.43 -20.22 -12.88
CA MET A 240 11.51 -20.71 -13.76
C MET A 240 11.76 -19.84 -15.01
N ALA A 241 11.01 -18.75 -15.17
CA ALA A 241 11.33 -17.69 -16.11
C ALA A 241 12.61 -16.91 -15.70
N ALA A 242 13.02 -17.01 -14.43
CA ALA A 242 14.24 -16.38 -13.93
C ALA A 242 15.51 -16.95 -14.60
N PRO A 243 16.61 -16.17 -14.61
CA PRO A 243 17.93 -16.68 -14.99
C PRO A 243 18.31 -17.92 -14.18
N THR A 244 19.00 -18.89 -14.79
CA THR A 244 19.31 -20.16 -14.11
C THR A 244 20.09 -20.03 -12.80
N PRO A 245 21.06 -19.11 -12.65
CA PRO A 245 21.74 -18.92 -11.36
C PRO A 245 20.76 -18.55 -10.23
N VAL A 246 19.71 -17.77 -10.53
CA VAL A 246 18.63 -17.45 -9.58
C VAL A 246 17.88 -18.72 -9.20
N SER A 247 17.47 -19.52 -10.18
CA SER A 247 16.75 -20.78 -9.92
C SER A 247 17.60 -21.75 -9.09
N ALA A 248 18.88 -21.88 -9.41
CA ALA A 248 19.82 -22.70 -8.66
C ALA A 248 19.92 -22.25 -7.20
N TYR A 249 19.94 -20.94 -6.93
CA TYR A 249 20.05 -20.44 -5.56
C TYR A 249 18.73 -20.52 -4.79
N LEU A 250 17.67 -19.92 -5.33
CA LEU A 250 16.36 -19.76 -4.67
C LEU A 250 15.69 -21.12 -4.43
N HIS A 251 15.77 -22.04 -5.39
CA HIS A 251 15.01 -23.28 -5.35
C HIS A 251 15.82 -24.46 -4.81
N SER A 252 17.14 -24.34 -4.74
CA SER A 252 17.98 -25.41 -4.17
C SER A 252 18.31 -25.19 -2.71
N ALA A 253 18.71 -23.98 -2.29
CA ALA A 253 19.33 -23.77 -0.98
C ALA A 253 18.58 -22.79 -0.06
N THR A 254 17.79 -21.88 -0.62
CA THR A 254 17.41 -20.66 0.11
C THR A 254 15.90 -20.41 0.20
N LEU A 255 15.29 -19.76 -0.80
CA LEU A 255 13.91 -19.25 -0.73
C LEU A 255 12.92 -20.35 -0.32
N VAL A 256 12.95 -21.48 -1.01
CA VAL A 256 12.01 -22.58 -0.75
C VAL A 256 12.34 -23.35 0.54
N LYS A 257 13.55 -23.15 1.07
CA LYS A 257 14.00 -23.70 2.35
C LYS A 257 13.62 -22.81 3.53
N ALA A 258 13.25 -21.56 3.31
CA ALA A 258 12.80 -20.66 4.39
C ALA A 258 11.60 -21.23 5.15
N GLY A 259 10.60 -21.77 4.44
CA GLY A 259 9.45 -22.45 5.07
C GLY A 259 9.83 -23.72 5.81
N ILE A 260 10.75 -24.52 5.24
CA ILE A 260 11.29 -25.72 5.89
C ILE A 260 12.06 -25.35 7.17
N PHE A 261 12.94 -24.35 7.10
CA PHE A 261 13.70 -23.83 8.23
C PHE A 261 12.78 -23.37 9.35
N LEU A 262 11.73 -22.61 9.03
CA LEU A 262 10.74 -22.16 10.02
C LEU A 262 10.03 -23.34 10.69
N MET A 263 9.62 -24.36 9.92
CA MET A 263 8.98 -25.56 10.46
C MET A 263 9.93 -26.37 11.34
N ILE A 264 11.20 -26.53 10.96
CA ILE A 264 12.22 -27.19 11.79
C ILE A 264 12.47 -26.37 13.08
N ARG A 265 12.64 -25.06 12.95
CA ARG A 265 12.95 -24.16 14.08
C ARG A 265 11.82 -24.13 15.11
N LEU A 266 10.56 -24.13 14.68
CA LEU A 266 9.40 -24.14 15.57
C LEU A 266 8.87 -25.55 15.87
N TRP A 267 9.51 -26.59 15.34
CA TRP A 267 9.11 -27.98 15.59
C TRP A 267 9.02 -28.32 17.09
N PRO A 268 9.97 -27.93 17.96
CA PRO A 268 9.92 -28.27 19.39
C PRO A 268 8.68 -27.74 20.12
N VAL A 269 8.04 -26.68 19.60
CA VAL A 269 6.92 -26.00 20.26
C VAL A 269 5.58 -26.14 19.54
N LEU A 270 5.59 -26.40 18.23
CA LEU A 270 4.36 -26.55 17.44
C LEU A 270 4.00 -28.01 17.12
N SER A 271 4.96 -28.94 17.16
CA SER A 271 4.70 -30.35 16.84
C SER A 271 4.12 -31.16 18.01
N GLY A 272 3.82 -32.44 17.77
CA GLY A 272 3.31 -33.36 18.78
C GLY A 272 1.81 -33.25 19.03
N THR A 273 1.08 -32.46 18.23
CA THR A 273 -0.39 -32.39 18.25
C THR A 273 -0.99 -33.09 17.04
N GLU A 274 -2.25 -33.50 17.14
CA GLU A 274 -3.00 -34.06 16.00
C GLU A 274 -3.16 -33.05 14.86
N ALA A 275 -3.37 -31.77 15.19
CA ALA A 275 -3.53 -30.70 14.20
C ALA A 275 -2.26 -30.52 13.37
N TRP A 276 -1.07 -30.50 14.00
CA TRP A 276 0.21 -30.47 13.29
C TRP A 276 0.35 -31.68 12.37
N PHE A 277 0.12 -32.88 12.89
CA PHE A 277 0.24 -34.12 12.13
C PHE A 277 -0.63 -34.09 10.87
N TRP A 278 -1.91 -33.76 10.99
CA TRP A 278 -2.84 -33.76 9.87
C TRP A 278 -2.53 -32.69 8.83
N ILE A 279 -2.27 -31.45 9.26
CA ILE A 279 -2.03 -30.34 8.33
C ILE A 279 -0.69 -30.55 7.60
N VAL A 280 0.38 -30.85 8.33
CA VAL A 280 1.73 -30.92 7.78
C VAL A 280 1.94 -32.21 6.99
N SER A 281 1.51 -33.37 7.51
CA SER A 281 1.68 -34.65 6.80
C SER A 281 0.83 -34.73 5.53
N SER A 282 -0.43 -34.27 5.57
CA SER A 282 -1.28 -34.29 4.37
C SER A 282 -0.77 -33.34 3.29
N ALA A 283 -0.36 -32.12 3.66
CA ALA A 283 0.29 -31.19 2.74
C ALA A 283 1.56 -31.82 2.14
N GLY A 284 2.40 -32.45 2.97
CA GLY A 284 3.62 -33.14 2.54
C GLY A 284 3.38 -34.29 1.55
N VAL A 285 2.51 -35.25 1.89
CA VAL A 285 2.18 -36.41 1.03
C VAL A 285 1.60 -35.97 -0.31
N ILE A 286 0.63 -35.05 -0.30
CA ILE A 286 -0.02 -34.58 -1.53
C ILE A 286 1.01 -33.88 -2.41
N THR A 287 1.85 -33.01 -1.81
CA THR A 287 2.90 -32.29 -2.54
C THR A 287 3.96 -33.22 -3.10
N LEU A 288 4.39 -34.22 -2.32
CA LEU A 288 5.36 -35.24 -2.70
C LEU A 288 4.91 -35.99 -3.96
N LEU A 289 3.69 -36.54 -3.93
CA LEU A 289 3.12 -37.34 -5.01
C LEU A 289 2.77 -36.50 -6.23
N LEU A 290 2.08 -35.36 -6.05
CA LEU A 290 1.68 -34.48 -7.15
C LEU A 290 2.91 -33.91 -7.86
N GLY A 291 3.90 -33.43 -7.10
CA GLY A 291 5.14 -32.91 -7.65
C GLY A 291 5.90 -33.96 -8.46
N ALA A 292 6.05 -35.17 -7.92
CA ALA A 292 6.75 -36.25 -8.60
C ALA A 292 6.02 -36.69 -9.88
N TYR A 293 4.70 -36.83 -9.81
CA TYR A 293 3.87 -37.20 -10.96
C TYR A 293 3.93 -36.15 -12.07
N VAL A 294 3.76 -34.87 -11.75
CA VAL A 294 3.78 -33.79 -12.75
C VAL A 294 5.18 -33.64 -13.37
N ALA A 295 6.25 -33.82 -12.59
CA ALA A 295 7.64 -33.74 -13.09
C ALA A 295 7.90 -34.71 -14.26
N ILE A 296 7.32 -35.92 -14.22
CA ILE A 296 7.49 -36.94 -15.27
C ILE A 296 7.03 -36.44 -16.64
N PHE A 297 6.06 -35.53 -16.71
CA PHE A 297 5.46 -35.06 -17.96
C PHE A 297 5.95 -33.66 -18.38
N GLN A 298 6.85 -33.04 -17.62
CA GLN A 298 7.42 -31.73 -17.99
C GLN A 298 8.37 -31.86 -19.18
N HIS A 299 8.21 -30.97 -20.17
CA HIS A 299 9.07 -30.90 -21.36
C HIS A 299 10.24 -29.92 -21.18
N ASP A 300 10.10 -28.96 -20.28
CA ASP A 300 11.15 -27.99 -19.95
C ASP A 300 12.06 -28.56 -18.84
N LEU A 301 13.39 -28.54 -19.03
CA LEU A 301 14.34 -29.03 -18.02
C LEU A 301 14.20 -28.31 -16.67
N LYS A 302 14.06 -26.98 -16.65
CA LYS A 302 13.85 -26.23 -15.39
C LYS A 302 12.47 -26.51 -14.80
N GLY A 303 11.45 -26.64 -15.65
CA GLY A 303 10.10 -27.04 -15.23
C GLY A 303 10.08 -28.39 -14.52
N LEU A 304 10.78 -29.40 -15.08
CA LEU A 304 10.97 -30.70 -14.44
C LEU A 304 11.69 -30.55 -13.09
N LEU A 305 12.78 -29.77 -13.06
CA LEU A 305 13.53 -29.51 -11.82
C LEU A 305 12.72 -28.76 -10.77
N ALA A 306 11.81 -27.87 -11.17
CA ALA A 306 10.88 -27.19 -10.26
C ALA A 306 9.92 -28.18 -9.60
N TYR A 307 9.27 -29.05 -10.37
CA TYR A 307 8.35 -30.05 -9.82
C TYR A 307 9.06 -31.14 -9.01
N SER A 308 10.28 -31.53 -9.39
CA SER A 308 11.10 -32.39 -8.53
C SER A 308 11.52 -31.71 -7.22
N THR A 309 11.70 -30.38 -7.23
CA THR A 309 11.94 -29.60 -6.00
C THR A 309 10.69 -29.58 -5.13
N ILE A 310 9.51 -29.33 -5.69
CA ILE A 310 8.21 -29.43 -4.99
C ILE A 310 8.08 -30.79 -4.32
N SER A 311 8.36 -31.87 -5.07
CA SER A 311 8.28 -33.23 -4.57
C SER A 311 9.19 -33.47 -3.35
N HIS A 312 10.46 -33.07 -3.42
CA HIS A 312 11.40 -33.25 -2.32
C HIS A 312 11.11 -32.34 -1.11
N LEU A 313 10.59 -31.13 -1.33
CA LEU A 313 10.09 -30.30 -0.23
C LEU A 313 8.85 -30.93 0.43
N GLY A 314 8.00 -31.60 -0.37
CA GLY A 314 6.90 -32.42 0.14
C GLY A 314 7.39 -33.59 0.99
N LEU A 315 8.48 -34.26 0.59
CA LEU A 315 9.14 -35.30 1.39
C LEU A 315 9.61 -34.74 2.74
N ILE A 316 10.33 -33.62 2.75
CA ILE A 316 10.82 -33.00 3.98
C ILE A 316 9.65 -32.58 4.87
N THR A 317 8.63 -31.95 4.29
CA THR A 317 7.42 -31.52 5.02
C THR A 317 6.69 -32.72 5.63
N LEU A 318 6.56 -33.82 4.89
CA LEU A 318 5.99 -35.05 5.41
C LEU A 318 6.77 -35.58 6.61
N LEU A 319 8.10 -35.69 6.51
CA LEU A 319 8.95 -36.12 7.63
C LEU A 319 8.74 -35.25 8.88
N LEU A 320 8.65 -33.93 8.73
CA LEU A 320 8.36 -33.02 9.86
C LEU A 320 6.95 -33.23 10.45
N GLY A 321 6.00 -33.67 9.63
CA GLY A 321 4.63 -33.97 10.02
C GLY A 321 4.45 -35.28 10.79
N LEU A 322 5.38 -36.24 10.67
CA LEU A 322 5.27 -37.57 11.29
C LEU A 322 5.40 -37.57 12.83
N ASN A 323 5.67 -36.43 13.46
CA ASN A 323 5.83 -36.29 14.92
C ASN A 323 6.90 -37.24 15.52
N SER A 324 7.91 -37.63 14.73
CA SER A 324 9.03 -38.47 15.17
C SER A 324 10.32 -37.66 15.21
N GLN A 325 11.12 -37.87 16.26
CA GLN A 325 12.44 -37.25 16.38
C GLN A 325 13.40 -37.75 15.28
N LEU A 326 13.36 -39.04 14.95
CA LEU A 326 14.16 -39.59 13.85
C LEU A 326 13.73 -39.03 12.49
N ALA A 327 12.42 -38.78 12.30
CA ALA A 327 11.92 -38.11 11.11
C ALA A 327 12.42 -36.66 11.01
N LEU A 328 12.55 -35.93 12.12
CA LEU A 328 13.18 -34.61 12.14
C LEU A 328 14.67 -34.69 11.73
N VAL A 329 15.41 -35.67 12.23
CA VAL A 329 16.81 -35.92 11.81
C VAL A 329 16.87 -36.16 10.30
N ALA A 330 16.02 -37.04 9.78
CA ALA A 330 15.92 -37.35 8.36
C ALA A 330 15.53 -36.10 7.53
N ALA A 331 14.66 -35.24 8.05
CA ALA A 331 14.23 -34.00 7.39
C ALA A 331 15.38 -32.99 7.26
N ILE A 332 16.14 -32.77 8.33
CA ILE A 332 17.33 -31.90 8.31
C ILE A 332 18.36 -32.46 7.32
N PHE A 333 18.65 -33.76 7.41
CA PHE A 333 19.61 -34.42 6.53
C PHE A 333 19.19 -34.36 5.05
N HIS A 334 17.93 -34.66 4.73
CA HIS A 334 17.44 -34.56 3.35
C HIS A 334 17.44 -33.11 2.85
N THR A 335 17.24 -32.11 3.72
CA THR A 335 17.33 -30.69 3.34
C THR A 335 18.73 -30.34 2.85
N MET A 336 19.77 -30.77 3.59
CA MET A 336 21.17 -30.57 3.21
C MET A 336 21.50 -31.29 1.89
N ASN A 337 21.12 -32.57 1.77
CA ASN A 337 21.35 -33.34 0.56
C ASN A 337 20.64 -32.72 -0.65
N HIS A 338 19.37 -32.35 -0.49
CA HIS A 338 18.60 -31.70 -1.56
C HIS A 338 19.28 -30.43 -2.06
N ALA A 339 19.81 -29.60 -1.17
CA ALA A 339 20.49 -28.39 -1.59
C ALA A 339 21.69 -28.67 -2.51
N THR A 340 22.48 -29.70 -2.18
CA THR A 340 23.67 -30.08 -2.97
C THR A 340 23.31 -30.58 -4.38
N PHE A 341 22.56 -31.67 -4.51
CA PHE A 341 22.27 -32.26 -5.83
C PHE A 341 21.34 -31.39 -6.68
N LYS A 342 20.45 -30.60 -6.06
CA LYS A 342 19.53 -29.74 -6.83
C LYS A 342 20.25 -28.51 -7.40
N ALA A 343 21.16 -27.91 -6.64
CA ALA A 343 21.97 -26.80 -7.14
C ALA A 343 22.82 -27.24 -8.34
N SER A 344 23.45 -28.41 -8.27
CA SER A 344 24.21 -28.97 -9.40
C SER A 344 23.32 -29.25 -10.62
N LEU A 345 22.10 -29.77 -10.42
CA LEU A 345 21.18 -30.05 -11.53
C LEU A 345 20.65 -28.78 -12.20
N PHE A 346 20.32 -27.74 -11.44
CA PHE A 346 19.92 -26.46 -12.04
C PHE A 346 21.07 -25.83 -12.82
N MET A 347 22.28 -25.83 -12.28
CA MET A 347 23.46 -25.33 -13.00
C MET A 347 23.76 -26.17 -14.25
N ALA A 348 23.64 -27.50 -14.20
CA ALA A 348 23.78 -28.37 -15.37
C ALA A 348 22.71 -28.08 -16.44
N ALA A 349 21.44 -27.91 -16.05
CA ALA A 349 20.39 -27.49 -16.96
C ALA A 349 20.65 -26.10 -17.56
N GLY A 350 21.27 -25.20 -16.80
CA GLY A 350 21.69 -23.88 -17.27
C GLY A 350 22.86 -23.93 -18.25
N ILE A 351 23.81 -24.85 -18.06
CA ILE A 351 24.88 -25.12 -19.02
C ILE A 351 24.26 -25.62 -20.33
N ILE A 352 23.33 -26.58 -20.29
CA ILE A 352 22.63 -27.08 -21.49
C ILE A 352 21.91 -25.93 -22.21
N ASP A 353 21.15 -25.11 -21.48
CA ASP A 353 20.44 -23.94 -22.03
C ASP A 353 21.39 -22.93 -22.67
N HIS A 354 22.53 -22.66 -22.04
CA HIS A 354 23.54 -21.71 -22.54
C HIS A 354 24.23 -22.20 -23.82
N GLU A 355 24.62 -23.47 -23.86
CA GLU A 355 25.41 -24.06 -24.96
C GLU A 355 24.55 -24.50 -26.16
N THR A 356 23.27 -24.85 -25.93
CA THR A 356 22.37 -25.28 -27.01
C THR A 356 21.38 -24.19 -27.43
N GLY A 357 21.11 -23.19 -26.57
CA GLY A 357 20.08 -22.16 -26.78
C GLY A 357 18.64 -22.65 -26.56
N THR A 358 18.44 -23.87 -26.06
CA THR A 358 17.13 -24.39 -25.68
C THR A 358 17.21 -25.30 -24.46
N ARG A 359 16.07 -25.46 -23.80
CA ARG A 359 15.91 -26.33 -22.62
C ARG A 359 14.72 -27.27 -22.76
N ASP A 360 14.19 -27.41 -23.97
CA ASP A 360 13.09 -28.31 -24.31
C ASP A 360 13.65 -29.72 -24.56
N ILE A 361 13.31 -30.66 -23.67
CA ILE A 361 13.72 -32.07 -23.70
C ILE A 361 13.33 -32.75 -25.02
N ARG A 362 12.32 -32.24 -25.74
CA ARG A 362 11.90 -32.80 -27.04
C ARG A 362 12.88 -32.48 -28.16
N ARG A 363 13.67 -31.41 -28.01
CA ARG A 363 14.66 -30.94 -29.00
C ARG A 363 16.08 -31.35 -28.63
N LEU A 364 16.35 -31.55 -27.35
CA LEU A 364 17.64 -32.00 -26.85
C LEU A 364 17.81 -33.51 -27.13
N SER A 365 18.96 -33.92 -27.64
CA SER A 365 19.33 -35.33 -27.83
C SER A 365 20.83 -35.44 -28.10
N GLY A 366 21.44 -36.59 -27.77
CA GLY A 366 22.84 -36.89 -28.13
C GLY A 366 23.93 -36.07 -27.44
N LEU A 367 23.61 -35.18 -26.49
CA LEU A 367 24.56 -34.22 -25.91
C LEU A 367 25.75 -34.84 -25.16
N ASN A 368 25.72 -36.13 -24.83
CA ASN A 368 26.87 -36.80 -24.21
C ASN A 368 28.13 -36.80 -25.12
N ARG A 369 27.96 -36.71 -26.45
CA ARG A 369 29.09 -36.65 -27.38
C ARG A 369 29.75 -35.28 -27.43
N SER A 370 28.95 -34.22 -27.41
CA SER A 370 29.43 -32.83 -27.44
C SER A 370 29.85 -32.31 -26.05
N MET A 371 29.22 -32.80 -24.98
CA MET A 371 29.43 -32.34 -23.60
C MET A 371 29.58 -33.50 -22.58
N PRO A 372 30.59 -34.38 -22.73
CA PRO A 372 30.75 -35.60 -21.93
C PRO A 372 31.02 -35.38 -20.43
N PHE A 373 31.69 -34.31 -20.02
CA PHE A 373 31.89 -33.94 -18.62
C PHE A 373 30.59 -33.44 -18.01
N THR A 374 29.89 -32.52 -18.68
CA THR A 374 28.58 -32.03 -18.22
C THR A 374 27.58 -33.18 -18.08
N ALA A 375 27.56 -34.12 -19.04
CA ALA A 375 26.73 -35.32 -18.99
C ALA A 375 27.02 -36.21 -17.78
N ARG A 376 28.31 -36.48 -17.48
CA ARG A 376 28.71 -37.28 -16.32
C ARG A 376 28.34 -36.61 -15.00
N LEU A 377 28.56 -35.30 -14.87
CA LEU A 377 28.19 -34.54 -13.66
C LEU A 377 26.67 -34.54 -13.45
N ALA A 378 25.91 -34.29 -14.51
CA ALA A 378 24.45 -34.34 -14.47
C ALA A 378 23.94 -35.74 -14.10
N LEU A 379 24.53 -36.80 -14.66
CA LEU A 379 24.19 -38.19 -14.36
C LEU A 379 24.37 -38.51 -12.88
N VAL A 380 25.52 -38.14 -12.28
CA VAL A 380 25.76 -38.38 -10.85
C VAL A 380 24.79 -37.58 -9.98
N ALA A 381 24.54 -36.31 -10.31
CA ALA A 381 23.58 -35.49 -9.57
C ALA A 381 22.12 -36.02 -9.70
N ALA A 382 21.73 -36.50 -10.87
CA ALA A 382 20.42 -37.10 -11.09
C ALA A 382 20.29 -38.47 -10.42
N ALA A 383 21.37 -39.26 -10.37
CA ALA A 383 21.43 -40.51 -9.63
C ALA A 383 21.30 -40.28 -8.11
N ALA A 384 21.91 -39.20 -7.60
CA ALA A 384 21.73 -38.77 -6.21
C ALA A 384 20.26 -38.41 -5.94
N MET A 385 19.63 -37.61 -6.82
CA MET A 385 18.20 -37.29 -6.75
C MET A 385 17.29 -38.53 -6.81
N ALA A 386 17.62 -39.49 -7.68
CA ALA A 386 16.91 -40.77 -7.81
C ALA A 386 17.08 -41.68 -6.58
N GLY A 387 18.14 -41.51 -5.80
CA GLY A 387 18.45 -42.34 -4.64
C GLY A 387 19.22 -43.61 -5.00
N VAL A 388 20.18 -43.51 -5.92
CA VAL A 388 21.06 -44.63 -6.27
C VAL A 388 22.06 -44.89 -5.12
N PRO A 389 22.33 -46.16 -4.74
CA PRO A 389 23.29 -46.50 -3.68
C PRO A 389 24.65 -45.81 -3.83
N LEU A 390 25.32 -45.56 -2.68
CA LEU A 390 26.60 -44.83 -2.56
C LEU A 390 26.55 -43.32 -2.83
N LEU A 391 25.37 -42.75 -3.11
CA LEU A 391 25.16 -41.31 -3.23
C LEU A 391 24.33 -40.79 -2.05
N ASN A 392 24.51 -39.53 -1.69
CA ASN A 392 23.86 -38.92 -0.52
C ASN A 392 22.33 -39.07 -0.50
N GLY A 393 21.68 -38.99 -1.66
CA GLY A 393 20.23 -39.11 -1.75
C GLY A 393 19.68 -40.50 -1.39
N PHE A 394 20.48 -41.57 -1.56
CA PHE A 394 20.08 -42.92 -1.15
C PHE A 394 19.90 -43.01 0.37
N ILE A 395 20.89 -42.53 1.14
CA ILE A 395 20.86 -42.57 2.61
C ILE A 395 19.62 -41.82 3.12
N SER A 396 19.36 -40.62 2.60
CA SER A 396 18.19 -39.83 3.03
C SER A 396 16.85 -40.46 2.65
N LYS A 397 16.80 -41.23 1.54
CA LYS A 397 15.59 -41.96 1.12
C LYS A 397 15.36 -43.22 1.96
N GLU A 398 16.41 -43.95 2.32
CA GLU A 398 16.30 -45.07 3.26
C GLU A 398 15.77 -44.61 4.61
N MET A 399 16.27 -43.50 5.15
CA MET A 399 15.74 -42.90 6.38
C MET A 399 14.26 -42.54 6.22
N PHE A 400 13.89 -41.95 5.08
CA PHE A 400 12.49 -41.64 4.77
C PHE A 400 11.60 -42.88 4.71
N PHE A 401 12.02 -43.97 4.06
CA PHE A 401 11.26 -45.21 4.02
C PHE A 401 11.17 -45.88 5.39
N THR A 402 12.22 -45.81 6.18
CA THR A 402 12.23 -46.30 7.57
C THR A 402 11.17 -45.56 8.38
N GLU A 403 11.19 -44.22 8.39
CA GLU A 403 10.23 -43.42 9.14
C GLU A 403 8.79 -43.55 8.61
N ALA A 404 8.60 -43.77 7.32
CA ALA A 404 7.28 -44.05 6.76
C ALA A 404 6.71 -45.39 7.24
N LEU A 405 7.57 -46.39 7.53
CA LEU A 405 7.17 -47.70 8.05
C LEU A 405 6.95 -47.69 9.57
N THR A 406 7.74 -46.92 10.29
CA THR A 406 7.75 -46.89 11.77
C THR A 406 6.88 -45.77 12.36
N ALA A 407 6.10 -45.06 11.55
CA ALA A 407 5.19 -43.99 11.96
C ALA A 407 4.04 -44.48 12.86
N SER A 408 4.36 -44.98 14.06
CA SER A 408 3.47 -45.65 15.01
C SER A 408 2.39 -44.74 15.60
N THR A 409 2.53 -43.43 15.44
CA THR A 409 1.59 -42.39 15.89
C THR A 409 0.57 -42.00 14.81
N ALA A 410 0.69 -42.53 13.59
CA ALA A 410 -0.25 -42.25 12.52
C ALA A 410 -1.60 -42.98 12.76
N PRO A 411 -2.75 -42.33 12.50
CA PRO A 411 -4.05 -42.99 12.43
C PRO A 411 -4.00 -44.21 11.50
N THR A 412 -4.75 -45.27 11.80
CA THR A 412 -4.66 -46.60 11.17
C THR A 412 -4.70 -46.55 9.62
N LEU A 413 -5.49 -45.63 9.06
CA LEU A 413 -5.59 -45.42 7.61
C LEU A 413 -4.30 -44.83 7.01
N LEU A 414 -3.70 -43.80 7.63
CA LEU A 414 -2.48 -43.19 7.11
C LEU A 414 -1.26 -44.07 7.34
N HIS A 415 -1.19 -44.78 8.47
CA HIS A 415 -0.11 -45.72 8.75
C HIS A 415 0.03 -46.80 7.67
N SER A 416 -1.09 -47.26 7.08
CA SER A 416 -1.08 -48.25 6.01
C SER A 416 -0.77 -47.65 4.62
N LEU A 417 -1.14 -46.38 4.39
CA LEU A 417 -0.95 -45.71 3.11
C LEU A 417 0.44 -45.05 2.95
N LEU A 418 1.10 -44.64 4.04
CA LEU A 418 2.35 -43.90 4.02
C LEU A 418 3.52 -44.65 3.34
N PRO A 419 3.80 -45.94 3.65
CA PRO A 419 4.85 -46.69 2.97
C PRO A 419 4.58 -46.85 1.47
N VAL A 420 3.31 -47.05 1.09
CA VAL A 420 2.87 -47.17 -0.31
C VAL A 420 3.09 -45.83 -1.03
N ALA A 421 2.64 -44.72 -0.45
CA ALA A 421 2.83 -43.39 -0.99
C ALA A 421 4.33 -43.04 -1.14
N ALA A 422 5.14 -43.35 -0.13
CA ALA A 422 6.58 -43.17 -0.17
C ALA A 422 7.23 -43.97 -1.32
N THR A 423 6.86 -45.24 -1.46
CA THR A 423 7.38 -46.12 -2.53
C THR A 423 6.99 -45.60 -3.91
N VAL A 424 5.73 -45.22 -4.10
CA VAL A 424 5.22 -44.64 -5.36
C VAL A 424 5.95 -43.33 -5.69
N ALA A 425 6.17 -42.46 -4.71
CA ALA A 425 6.96 -41.25 -4.89
C ALA A 425 8.42 -41.57 -5.29
N GLY A 426 9.01 -42.62 -4.71
CA GLY A 426 10.31 -43.15 -5.10
C GLY A 426 10.37 -43.61 -6.56
N ILE A 427 9.37 -44.38 -7.00
CA ILE A 427 9.21 -44.83 -8.39
C ILE A 427 9.16 -43.64 -9.35
N PHE A 428 8.34 -42.63 -9.02
CA PHE A 428 8.22 -41.41 -9.82
C PHE A 428 9.52 -40.61 -9.83
N ALA A 429 10.24 -40.54 -8.70
CA ALA A 429 11.54 -39.88 -8.60
C ALA A 429 12.58 -40.48 -9.54
N VAL A 430 12.65 -41.80 -9.60
CA VAL A 430 13.53 -42.51 -10.53
C VAL A 430 13.10 -42.24 -11.98
N ALA A 431 11.79 -42.30 -12.28
CA ALA A 431 11.27 -42.09 -13.63
C ALA A 431 11.57 -40.69 -14.19
N TYR A 432 11.32 -39.62 -13.42
CA TYR A 432 11.63 -38.26 -13.90
C TYR A 432 13.14 -37.97 -13.92
N SER A 433 13.92 -38.57 -13.03
CA SER A 433 15.39 -38.41 -13.04
C SER A 433 15.99 -39.06 -14.27
N LEU A 434 15.50 -40.25 -14.63
CA LEU A 434 15.89 -40.94 -15.85
C LEU A 434 15.43 -40.19 -17.10
N ARG A 435 14.22 -39.60 -17.09
CA ARG A 435 13.75 -38.72 -18.17
C ARG A 435 14.67 -37.52 -18.39
N PHE A 436 15.09 -36.85 -17.32
CA PHE A 436 16.02 -35.71 -17.39
C PHE A 436 17.33 -36.11 -18.09
N ILE A 437 17.90 -37.25 -17.70
CA ILE A 437 19.19 -37.71 -18.25
C ILE A 437 19.06 -38.28 -19.66
N HIS A 438 18.16 -39.25 -19.86
CA HIS A 438 17.96 -39.88 -21.16
C HIS A 438 17.52 -38.86 -22.20
N GLY A 439 16.56 -38.00 -21.86
CA GLY A 439 16.03 -36.99 -22.78
C GLY A 439 17.05 -35.92 -23.18
N ALA A 440 17.99 -35.54 -22.32
CA ALA A 440 18.98 -34.53 -22.67
C ALA A 440 20.24 -35.10 -23.36
N PHE A 441 20.75 -36.24 -22.88
CA PHE A 441 22.11 -36.68 -23.21
C PHE A 441 22.20 -37.91 -24.13
N PHE A 442 21.14 -38.72 -24.21
CA PHE A 442 21.16 -40.01 -24.91
C PHE A 442 20.15 -40.02 -26.06
N GLY A 443 20.57 -40.50 -27.23
CA GLY A 443 19.77 -40.49 -28.45
C GLY A 443 20.63 -40.18 -29.69
N PRO A 444 20.01 -40.04 -30.88
CA PRO A 444 20.71 -39.57 -32.07
C PRO A 444 21.15 -38.11 -31.92
N ASP A 445 22.20 -37.70 -32.63
CA ASP A 445 22.60 -36.29 -32.68
C ASP A 445 21.51 -35.48 -33.38
N THR A 446 21.32 -34.24 -32.94
CA THR A 446 20.30 -33.32 -33.46
C THR A 446 20.97 -32.09 -34.04
N ASP A 447 20.67 -31.79 -35.30
CA ASP A 447 21.14 -30.58 -35.99
C ASP A 447 20.19 -29.37 -35.76
N ASP A 448 19.02 -29.60 -35.15
CA ASP A 448 17.98 -28.57 -34.90
C ASP A 448 18.17 -27.84 -33.55
N LEU A 449 19.40 -27.45 -33.24
CA LEU A 449 19.72 -26.64 -32.05
C LEU A 449 20.05 -25.21 -32.45
N PRO A 450 19.54 -24.19 -31.72
CA PRO A 450 19.87 -22.79 -31.98
C PRO A 450 21.38 -22.46 -31.91
N ARG A 451 22.15 -23.27 -31.17
CA ARG A 451 23.61 -23.14 -31.01
C ARG A 451 24.27 -24.50 -31.11
N THR A 452 25.49 -24.52 -31.63
CA THR A 452 26.34 -25.71 -31.65
C THR A 452 26.87 -26.01 -30.24
N PRO A 453 26.47 -27.14 -29.63
CA PRO A 453 26.86 -27.45 -28.25
C PRO A 453 28.35 -27.76 -28.14
N HIS A 454 28.98 -27.21 -27.10
CA HIS A 454 30.34 -27.56 -26.69
C HIS A 454 30.45 -27.53 -25.16
N GLU A 455 31.51 -28.10 -24.59
CA GLU A 455 31.74 -27.99 -23.15
C GLU A 455 31.95 -26.53 -22.73
N PRO A 456 31.37 -26.10 -21.59
CA PRO A 456 31.54 -24.74 -21.13
C PRO A 456 32.94 -24.55 -20.54
N PRO A 457 33.38 -23.29 -20.34
CA PRO A 457 34.64 -22.99 -19.66
C PRO A 457 34.73 -23.67 -18.28
N GLN A 458 35.94 -24.06 -17.87
CA GLN A 458 36.17 -24.78 -16.61
C GLN A 458 35.53 -24.09 -15.38
N TRP A 459 35.62 -22.76 -15.30
CA TRP A 459 35.07 -22.01 -14.18
C TRP A 459 33.54 -21.95 -14.13
N MET A 460 32.85 -22.22 -15.24
CA MET A 460 31.39 -22.38 -15.27
C MET A 460 30.97 -23.76 -14.75
N ARG A 461 31.76 -24.81 -15.02
CA ARG A 461 31.48 -26.19 -14.55
C ARG A 461 31.99 -26.46 -13.12
N LEU A 462 33.00 -25.75 -12.65
CA LEU A 462 33.61 -25.96 -11.31
C LEU A 462 32.58 -25.97 -10.16
N PRO A 463 31.60 -25.03 -10.08
CA PRO A 463 30.52 -25.12 -9.10
C PRO A 463 29.76 -26.45 -9.09
N VAL A 464 29.49 -27.00 -10.28
CA VAL A 464 28.80 -28.29 -10.45
C VAL A 464 29.70 -29.43 -9.98
N GLU A 465 30.99 -29.41 -10.34
CA GLU A 465 31.98 -30.40 -9.92
C GLU A 465 32.08 -30.49 -8.39
N VAL A 466 32.18 -29.34 -7.70
CA VAL A 466 32.25 -29.27 -6.23
C VAL A 466 31.01 -29.87 -5.58
N LEU A 467 29.81 -29.54 -6.08
CA LEU A 467 28.55 -30.04 -5.52
C LEU A 467 28.35 -31.54 -5.79
N VAL A 468 28.70 -32.02 -6.99
CA VAL A 468 28.64 -33.45 -7.34
C VAL A 468 29.63 -34.26 -6.51
N PHE A 469 30.83 -33.74 -6.32
CA PHE A 469 31.82 -34.34 -5.42
C PHE A 469 31.29 -34.43 -3.98
N GLY A 470 30.62 -33.39 -3.50
CA GLY A 470 29.90 -33.41 -2.22
C GLY A 470 28.84 -34.51 -2.16
N CYS A 471 28.04 -34.71 -3.22
CA CYS A 471 27.04 -35.78 -3.27
C CYS A 471 27.65 -37.19 -3.16
N MET A 472 28.83 -37.39 -3.76
CA MET A 472 29.57 -38.66 -3.70
C MET A 472 30.21 -38.88 -2.33
N ILE A 473 30.94 -37.89 -1.80
CA ILE A 473 31.63 -38.00 -0.51
C ILE A 473 30.63 -38.23 0.62
N VAL A 474 29.51 -37.51 0.63
CA VAL A 474 28.46 -37.71 1.64
C VAL A 474 27.79 -39.08 1.48
N GLY A 475 27.70 -39.62 0.26
CA GLY A 475 27.17 -40.97 0.03
C GLY A 475 28.11 -42.11 0.43
N ILE A 476 29.43 -41.91 0.33
CA ILE A 476 30.45 -42.94 0.61
C ILE A 476 30.91 -42.87 2.08
N LEU A 477 31.14 -41.67 2.62
CA LEU A 477 31.65 -41.42 3.98
C LEU A 477 30.78 -40.42 4.75
N PRO A 478 29.47 -40.68 4.96
CA PRO A 478 28.55 -39.75 5.60
C PRO A 478 28.97 -39.38 7.03
N ALA A 479 29.34 -40.37 7.86
CA ALA A 479 29.67 -40.14 9.27
C ALA A 479 30.85 -39.19 9.49
N ALA A 480 31.86 -39.24 8.61
CA ALA A 480 33.04 -38.37 8.70
C ALA A 480 32.83 -36.98 8.08
N THR A 481 31.82 -36.82 7.22
CA THR A 481 31.66 -35.62 6.39
C THR A 481 30.48 -34.77 6.85
N ILE A 482 29.26 -35.29 6.73
CA ILE A 482 28.02 -34.58 7.07
C ILE A 482 27.60 -34.84 8.52
N GLY A 483 28.03 -35.96 9.11
CA GLY A 483 27.66 -36.37 10.47
C GLY A 483 27.83 -35.28 11.53
N PRO A 484 29.00 -34.63 11.64
CA PRO A 484 29.21 -33.55 12.62
C PRO A 484 28.27 -32.36 12.42
N PHE A 485 28.03 -31.96 11.17
CA PHE A 485 27.12 -30.85 10.86
C PHE A 485 25.67 -31.19 11.19
N LEU A 486 25.25 -32.42 10.88
CA LEU A 486 23.91 -32.91 11.20
C LEU A 486 23.70 -33.00 12.72
N ASP A 487 24.67 -33.54 13.46
CA ASP A 487 24.60 -33.68 14.91
C ASP A 487 24.45 -32.33 15.61
N VAL A 488 25.25 -31.34 15.21
CA VAL A 488 25.15 -29.97 15.71
C VAL A 488 23.77 -29.36 15.44
N ALA A 489 23.23 -29.54 14.23
CA ALA A 489 21.88 -29.06 13.91
C ALA A 489 20.79 -29.76 14.72
N VAL A 490 20.84 -31.09 14.82
CA VAL A 490 19.84 -31.89 15.54
C VAL A 490 19.85 -31.59 17.03
N ARG A 491 21.03 -31.54 17.66
CA ARG A 491 21.16 -31.20 19.09
C ARG A 491 20.67 -29.80 19.39
N SER A 492 20.85 -28.83 18.48
CA SER A 492 20.33 -27.47 18.69
C SER A 492 18.80 -27.39 18.69
N VAL A 493 18.12 -28.34 18.04
CA VAL A 493 16.65 -28.37 17.95
C VAL A 493 16.04 -29.27 19.04
N LEU A 494 16.63 -30.44 19.28
CA LEU A 494 16.08 -31.44 20.21
C LEU A 494 16.72 -31.41 21.62
N GLY A 495 17.89 -30.78 21.79
CA GLY A 495 18.60 -30.76 23.06
C GLY A 495 18.87 -32.17 23.58
N ASN A 496 18.51 -32.42 24.85
CA ASN A 496 18.66 -33.73 25.48
C ASN A 496 17.75 -34.82 24.89
N ALA A 497 16.78 -34.46 24.06
CA ALA A 497 15.87 -35.39 23.40
C ALA A 497 16.40 -35.86 22.03
N THR A 498 17.68 -35.60 21.69
CA THR A 498 18.29 -36.13 20.47
C THR A 498 18.36 -37.67 20.53
N PRO A 499 17.72 -38.39 19.59
CA PRO A 499 17.78 -39.85 19.56
C PRO A 499 19.16 -40.32 19.07
N GLU A 500 19.52 -41.56 19.38
CA GLU A 500 20.62 -42.23 18.69
C GLU A 500 20.20 -42.54 17.25
N TYR A 501 21.01 -42.12 16.27
CA TYR A 501 20.79 -42.40 14.86
C TYR A 501 22.10 -42.83 14.19
N SER A 502 21.98 -43.67 13.17
CA SER A 502 23.11 -44.16 12.37
C SER A 502 23.05 -43.56 10.97
N LEU A 503 24.19 -43.08 10.49
CA LEU A 503 24.40 -42.69 9.09
C LEU A 503 25.12 -43.79 8.31
N ALA A 504 24.98 -45.06 8.70
CA ALA A 504 25.62 -46.15 7.97
C ALA A 504 25.13 -46.19 6.51
N VAL A 505 26.06 -46.40 5.59
CA VAL A 505 25.74 -46.53 4.15
C VAL A 505 24.96 -47.82 3.89
N TRP A 506 25.10 -48.82 4.77
CA TRP A 506 24.49 -50.13 4.65
C TRP A 506 23.95 -50.59 6.02
N HIS A 507 22.64 -50.82 6.10
CA HIS A 507 21.95 -51.29 7.31
C HIS A 507 21.56 -52.78 7.24
N GLY A 508 22.11 -53.54 6.29
CA GLY A 508 21.72 -54.93 6.03
C GLY A 508 20.53 -55.06 5.06
N ILE A 509 20.11 -56.31 4.79
CA ILE A 509 18.92 -56.57 3.98
C ILE A 509 17.69 -56.32 4.85
N ASN A 510 17.05 -55.16 4.66
CA ASN A 510 15.88 -54.73 5.39
C ASN A 510 14.74 -54.30 4.43
N LEU A 511 13.56 -54.03 4.98
CA LEU A 511 12.39 -53.63 4.19
C LEU A 511 12.58 -52.26 3.48
N PRO A 512 13.16 -51.21 4.11
CA PRO A 512 13.53 -49.96 3.43
C PRO A 512 14.43 -50.15 2.18
N LEU A 513 15.40 -51.06 2.25
CA LEU A 513 16.27 -51.40 1.13
C LEU A 513 15.48 -52.09 0.01
N ALA A 514 14.61 -53.04 0.37
CA ALA A 514 13.73 -53.71 -0.58
C ALA A 514 12.79 -52.71 -1.28
N MET A 515 12.22 -51.75 -0.55
CA MET A 515 11.42 -50.65 -1.12
C MET A 515 12.25 -49.77 -2.05
N SER A 516 13.49 -49.46 -1.70
CA SER A 516 14.42 -48.67 -2.54
C SER A 516 14.76 -49.38 -3.85
N ILE A 517 15.11 -50.67 -3.79
CA ILE A 517 15.40 -51.50 -4.97
C ILE A 517 14.14 -51.63 -5.84
N PHE A 518 13.00 -51.89 -5.23
CA PHE A 518 11.71 -51.96 -5.93
C PHE A 518 11.38 -50.63 -6.63
N ALA A 519 11.56 -49.50 -5.95
CA ALA A 519 11.36 -48.17 -6.52
C ALA A 519 12.28 -47.90 -7.72
N LEU A 520 13.54 -48.32 -7.64
CA LEU A 520 14.52 -48.21 -8.72
C LEU A 520 14.09 -49.03 -9.95
N VAL A 521 13.77 -50.31 -9.77
CA VAL A 521 13.34 -51.20 -10.86
C VAL A 521 12.05 -50.72 -11.50
N MET A 522 11.02 -50.45 -10.68
CA MET A 522 9.71 -50.03 -11.17
C MET A 522 9.75 -48.63 -11.80
N GLY A 523 10.60 -47.72 -11.31
CA GLY A 523 10.78 -46.41 -11.93
C GLY A 523 11.39 -46.48 -13.33
N VAL A 524 12.38 -47.36 -13.53
CA VAL A 524 12.96 -47.63 -14.86
C VAL A 524 11.93 -48.26 -15.80
N LEU A 525 11.16 -49.24 -15.32
CA LEU A 525 10.10 -49.88 -16.10
C LEU A 525 9.00 -48.88 -16.47
N LEU A 526 8.56 -48.04 -15.53
CA LEU A 526 7.57 -47.00 -15.76
C LEU A 526 8.03 -46.01 -16.82
N TYR A 527 9.28 -45.55 -16.74
CA TYR A 527 9.84 -44.64 -17.75
C TYR A 527 9.86 -45.29 -19.14
N ARG A 528 10.33 -46.53 -19.27
CA ARG A 528 10.30 -47.27 -20.54
C ARG A 528 8.89 -47.43 -21.11
N MET A 529 7.90 -47.67 -20.25
CA MET A 529 6.51 -47.78 -20.66
C MET A 529 5.97 -46.43 -21.16
N LEU A 530 6.33 -45.33 -20.49
CA LEU A 530 5.94 -43.97 -20.86
C LEU A 530 6.67 -43.41 -22.08
N GLN A 531 7.83 -43.94 -22.48
CA GLN A 531 8.50 -43.55 -23.73
C GLN A 531 7.58 -43.71 -24.95
N ARG A 532 6.77 -44.77 -24.98
CA ARG A 532 5.75 -44.95 -26.03
C ARG A 532 4.72 -43.83 -26.05
N HIS A 533 4.30 -43.37 -24.86
CA HIS A 533 3.36 -42.27 -24.73
C HIS A 533 3.97 -40.92 -25.14
N PHE A 534 5.24 -40.66 -24.82
CA PHE A 534 5.89 -39.42 -25.27
C PHE A 534 6.03 -39.36 -26.80
N GLY A 535 6.11 -40.51 -27.47
CA GLY A 535 6.10 -40.62 -28.93
C GLY A 535 4.75 -40.34 -29.60
N THR A 536 3.62 -40.30 -28.87
CA THR A 536 2.30 -40.03 -29.47
C THR A 536 1.98 -38.54 -29.64
N GLY A 537 2.84 -37.65 -29.13
CA GLY A 537 2.69 -36.19 -29.28
C GLY A 537 1.60 -35.55 -28.41
N VAL A 538 0.96 -36.29 -27.49
CA VAL A 538 -0.09 -35.76 -26.63
C VAL A 538 0.50 -34.91 -25.51
N GLU A 539 0.19 -33.61 -25.48
CA GLU A 539 0.71 -32.69 -24.47
C GLU A 539 -0.09 -32.71 -23.15
N GLY A 540 0.62 -32.45 -22.04
CA GLY A 540 0.05 -32.23 -20.72
C GLY A 540 -0.09 -33.50 -19.86
N THR A 541 -0.09 -33.30 -18.53
CA THR A 541 -0.11 -34.36 -17.51
C THR A 541 -1.42 -35.15 -17.55
N PRO A 542 -1.40 -36.47 -17.82
CA PRO A 542 -2.63 -37.28 -17.84
C PRO A 542 -3.44 -37.16 -16.53
N LEU A 543 -4.76 -37.32 -16.61
CA LEU A 543 -5.75 -37.24 -15.51
C LEU A 543 -5.98 -35.83 -14.91
N ILE A 544 -4.97 -34.95 -14.89
CA ILE A 544 -5.05 -33.64 -14.22
C ILE A 544 -4.93 -32.44 -15.18
N ARG A 545 -5.03 -32.65 -16.50
CA ARG A 545 -4.92 -31.58 -17.52
C ARG A 545 -5.87 -30.40 -17.30
N GLY A 546 -7.05 -30.65 -16.70
CA GLY A 546 -8.04 -29.61 -16.43
C GLY A 546 -7.75 -28.74 -15.20
N LEU A 547 -6.84 -29.17 -14.32
CA LEU A 547 -6.53 -28.53 -13.04
C LEU A 547 -5.22 -27.75 -13.14
N ASP A 548 -5.28 -26.57 -13.76
CA ASP A 548 -4.14 -25.67 -13.91
C ASP A 548 -4.18 -24.58 -12.82
N GLY A 549 -3.24 -24.66 -11.87
CA GLY A 549 -3.14 -23.73 -10.74
C GLY A 549 -2.98 -22.27 -11.17
N ARG A 550 -2.29 -21.99 -12.27
CA ARG A 550 -2.15 -20.63 -12.82
C ARG A 550 -3.50 -20.07 -13.27
N ARG A 551 -4.29 -20.86 -14.00
CA ARG A 551 -5.62 -20.42 -14.47
C ARG A 551 -6.57 -20.14 -13.32
N ILE A 552 -6.50 -20.93 -12.24
CA ILE A 552 -7.29 -20.72 -11.03
C ILE A 552 -6.88 -19.39 -10.37
N PHE A 553 -5.58 -19.16 -10.21
CA PHE A 553 -5.05 -17.90 -9.67
C PHE A 553 -5.48 -16.68 -10.50
N ASP A 554 -5.33 -16.72 -11.82
CA ASP A 554 -5.68 -15.62 -12.72
C ASP A 554 -7.19 -15.30 -12.63
N ARG A 555 -8.05 -16.32 -12.59
CA ARG A 555 -9.50 -16.14 -12.40
C ARG A 555 -9.84 -15.50 -11.06
N ALA A 556 -9.18 -15.94 -9.98
CA ALA A 556 -9.37 -15.36 -8.65
C ALA A 556 -8.93 -13.88 -8.61
N MET A 557 -7.79 -13.57 -9.21
CA MET A 557 -7.29 -12.19 -9.29
C MET A 557 -8.21 -11.27 -10.08
N VAL A 558 -8.74 -11.72 -11.23
CA VAL A 558 -9.72 -10.95 -12.02
C VAL A 558 -11.01 -10.74 -11.21
N PHE A 559 -11.48 -11.77 -10.51
CA PHE A 559 -12.67 -11.64 -9.66
C PHE A 559 -12.47 -10.58 -8.57
N LEU A 560 -11.35 -10.65 -7.83
CA LEU A 560 -11.09 -9.76 -6.69
C LEU A 560 -10.81 -8.31 -7.13
N SER A 561 -9.89 -8.14 -8.10
CA SER A 561 -9.43 -6.81 -8.53
C SER A 561 -10.44 -6.05 -9.39
N TRP A 562 -11.33 -6.76 -10.11
CA TRP A 562 -12.21 -6.13 -11.09
C TRP A 562 -13.67 -6.24 -10.70
N ARG A 563 -14.18 -7.46 -10.54
CA ARG A 563 -15.62 -7.68 -10.33
C ARG A 563 -16.06 -7.29 -8.92
N PHE A 564 -15.31 -7.71 -7.91
CA PHE A 564 -15.62 -7.41 -6.53
C PHE A 564 -15.38 -5.93 -6.22
N ALA A 565 -14.20 -5.40 -6.57
CA ALA A 565 -13.87 -3.99 -6.38
C ALA A 565 -14.89 -3.03 -7.03
N ARG A 566 -15.29 -3.27 -8.30
CA ARG A 566 -16.31 -2.44 -8.96
C ARG A 566 -17.69 -2.58 -8.33
N THR A 567 -18.02 -3.76 -7.80
CA THR A 567 -19.29 -3.94 -7.07
C THR A 567 -19.28 -3.10 -5.79
N LEU A 568 -18.19 -3.14 -5.01
CA LEU A 568 -18.03 -2.29 -3.83
C LEU A 568 -18.05 -0.79 -4.17
N GLU A 569 -17.34 -0.37 -5.21
CA GLU A 569 -17.33 1.01 -5.67
C GLU A 569 -18.73 1.48 -6.08
N ARG A 570 -19.52 0.62 -6.76
CA ARG A 570 -20.91 0.94 -7.13
C ARG A 570 -21.86 0.99 -5.93
N LEU A 571 -21.63 0.18 -4.90
CA LEU A 571 -22.49 0.09 -3.71
C LEU A 571 -22.17 1.20 -2.69
N LEU A 572 -20.88 1.44 -2.42
CA LEU A 572 -20.41 2.36 -1.39
C LEU A 572 -20.03 3.75 -1.95
N GLY A 573 -19.65 3.81 -3.23
CA GLY A 573 -19.21 5.06 -3.87
C GLY A 573 -20.36 5.94 -4.35
N THR A 574 -20.14 7.25 -4.34
CA THR A 574 -21.09 8.21 -4.93
C THR A 574 -20.38 9.45 -5.47
N SER A 575 -20.66 9.78 -6.74
CA SER A 575 -20.22 11.03 -7.38
C SER A 575 -21.27 12.15 -7.30
N ARG A 576 -22.44 11.89 -6.69
CA ARG A 576 -23.57 12.82 -6.68
C ARG A 576 -23.53 13.68 -5.41
N LEU A 577 -23.38 14.99 -5.57
CA LEU A 577 -23.36 15.96 -4.46
C LEU A 577 -24.55 15.80 -3.49
N GLN A 578 -25.77 15.56 -4.00
CA GLN A 578 -26.96 15.36 -3.15
C GLN A 578 -26.82 14.15 -2.21
N MET A 579 -26.19 13.06 -2.65
CA MET A 579 -25.93 11.90 -1.80
C MET A 579 -24.86 12.23 -0.75
N GLN A 580 -23.79 12.91 -1.16
CA GLN A 580 -22.71 13.32 -0.26
C GLN A 580 -23.22 14.25 0.86
N LEU A 581 -24.00 15.27 0.51
CA LEU A 581 -24.63 16.18 1.47
C LEU A 581 -25.63 15.46 2.37
N ARG A 582 -26.41 14.52 1.82
CA ARG A 582 -27.34 13.73 2.63
C ARG A 582 -26.60 12.87 3.66
N LEU A 583 -25.54 12.18 3.24
CA LEU A 583 -24.70 11.38 4.12
C LEU A 583 -24.07 12.26 5.20
N LEU A 584 -23.54 13.43 4.85
CA LEU A 584 -22.99 14.40 5.80
C LEU A 584 -24.02 14.76 6.89
N VAL A 585 -25.22 15.18 6.50
CA VAL A 585 -26.29 15.55 7.45
C VAL A 585 -26.73 14.35 8.30
N CYS A 586 -26.91 13.17 7.70
CA CYS A 586 -27.29 11.96 8.44
C CYS A 586 -26.21 11.54 9.45
N VAL A 587 -24.92 11.62 9.08
CA VAL A 587 -23.80 11.33 9.98
C VAL A 587 -23.74 12.37 11.11
N SER A 588 -23.98 13.66 10.83
CA SER A 588 -24.04 14.70 11.87
C SER A 588 -25.19 14.45 12.86
N ILE A 589 -26.38 14.07 12.37
CA ILE A 589 -27.52 13.70 13.24
C ILE A 589 -27.14 12.48 14.09
N LEU A 590 -26.55 11.45 13.49
CA LEU A 590 -26.13 10.24 14.21
C LEU A 590 -25.09 10.58 15.28
N ALA A 591 -24.07 11.37 14.95
CA ALA A 591 -23.03 11.78 15.90
C ALA A 591 -23.61 12.59 17.06
N ALA A 592 -24.49 13.57 16.77
CA ALA A 592 -25.18 14.34 17.80
C ALA A 592 -26.07 13.46 18.68
N THR A 593 -26.79 12.50 18.09
CA THR A 593 -27.64 11.56 18.83
C THR A 593 -26.80 10.66 19.75
N LEU A 594 -25.70 10.09 19.22
CA LEU A 594 -24.77 9.26 19.99
C LEU A 594 -24.14 10.03 21.15
N ALA A 595 -23.79 11.31 20.96
CA ALA A 595 -23.25 12.16 22.01
C ALA A 595 -24.28 12.47 23.12
N LEU A 596 -25.57 12.49 22.79
CA LEU A 596 -26.66 12.74 23.74
C LEU A 596 -27.21 11.47 24.40
N LEU A 597 -26.87 10.26 23.92
CA LEU A 597 -27.39 9.00 24.48
C LEU A 597 -27.08 8.78 25.99
N PRO A 598 -25.89 9.08 26.53
CA PRO A 598 -25.55 8.76 27.92
C PRO A 598 -26.35 9.58 28.94
N ASP A 599 -26.54 10.88 28.68
CA ASP A 599 -27.07 11.85 29.65
C ASP A 599 -28.41 12.46 29.22
N GLY A 600 -28.84 12.22 27.98
CA GLY A 600 -29.97 12.90 27.37
C GLY A 600 -29.72 14.40 27.17
N LEU A 601 -30.75 15.09 26.68
CA LEU A 601 -30.76 16.54 26.56
C LEU A 601 -31.25 17.17 27.87
N LYS A 602 -30.32 17.66 28.70
CA LYS A 602 -30.65 18.37 29.95
C LYS A 602 -30.89 19.86 29.69
N LEU A 603 -32.12 20.31 29.95
CA LEU A 603 -32.50 21.73 29.95
C LEU A 603 -31.95 22.42 31.21
N GLY A 604 -31.52 23.67 31.08
CA GLY A 604 -31.12 24.47 32.24
C GLY A 604 -32.30 25.15 32.93
N GLY A 605 -32.03 25.76 34.10
CA GLY A 605 -33.04 26.38 34.97
C GLY A 605 -33.14 27.90 34.90
N VAL A 606 -32.53 28.55 33.90
CA VAL A 606 -32.59 30.02 33.76
C VAL A 606 -34.01 30.44 33.36
N THR A 607 -34.54 31.45 34.05
CA THR A 607 -35.86 32.02 33.76
C THR A 607 -35.89 32.61 32.35
N LEU A 608 -36.87 32.20 31.54
CA LEU A 608 -37.05 32.70 30.18
C LEU A 608 -37.46 34.18 30.21
N THR A 609 -36.81 34.99 29.38
CA THR A 609 -37.24 36.37 29.11
C THR A 609 -38.59 36.37 28.40
N GLN A 610 -39.43 37.37 28.68
CA GLN A 610 -40.70 37.54 27.94
C GLN A 610 -40.44 37.75 26.46
N ALA A 611 -41.27 37.13 25.61
CA ALA A 611 -41.13 37.23 24.17
C ALA A 611 -41.58 38.62 23.69
N ASP A 612 -40.68 39.34 23.03
CA ASP A 612 -41.02 40.61 22.38
C ASP A 612 -41.78 40.34 21.06
N PRO A 613 -43.01 40.87 20.90
CA PRO A 613 -43.82 40.64 19.71
C PRO A 613 -43.18 41.20 18.42
N VAL A 614 -42.38 42.26 18.50
CA VAL A 614 -41.69 42.87 17.35
C VAL A 614 -40.59 41.93 16.85
N VAL A 615 -39.79 41.37 17.76
CA VAL A 615 -38.75 40.38 17.42
C VAL A 615 -39.38 39.11 16.88
N GLY A 616 -40.49 38.66 17.48
CA GLY A 616 -41.27 37.53 16.99
C GLY A 616 -41.76 37.74 15.55
N LEU A 617 -42.25 38.94 15.22
CA LEU A 617 -42.67 39.29 13.87
C LEU A 617 -41.50 39.29 12.87
N ILE A 618 -40.35 39.87 13.23
CA ILE A 618 -39.13 39.87 12.39
C ILE A 618 -38.72 38.42 12.04
N TRP A 619 -38.70 37.52 13.04
CA TRP A 619 -38.36 36.12 12.83
C TRP A 619 -39.42 35.34 12.05
N LEU A 620 -40.71 35.65 12.23
CA LEU A 620 -41.79 35.06 11.44
C LEU A 620 -41.62 35.41 9.96
N VAL A 621 -41.38 36.69 9.65
CA VAL A 621 -41.11 37.15 8.28
C VAL A 621 -39.82 36.51 7.74
N GLY A 622 -38.73 36.52 8.51
CA GLY A 622 -37.45 35.93 8.11
C GLY A 622 -37.52 34.42 7.84
N ALA A 623 -38.26 33.67 8.67
CA ALA A 623 -38.50 32.25 8.49
C ALA A 623 -39.41 31.97 7.27
N GLY A 624 -40.46 32.77 7.08
CA GLY A 624 -41.30 32.71 5.88
C GLY A 624 -40.49 32.93 4.59
N CYS A 625 -39.60 33.93 4.61
CA CYS A 625 -38.64 34.19 3.55
C CYS A 625 -37.69 33.00 3.31
N ALA A 626 -37.14 32.39 4.36
CA ALA A 626 -36.21 31.26 4.22
C ALA A 626 -36.89 30.01 3.64
N ILE A 627 -38.09 29.67 4.13
CA ILE A 627 -38.91 28.56 3.63
C ILE A 627 -39.32 28.83 2.17
N GLY A 628 -39.74 30.07 1.89
CA GLY A 628 -40.07 30.52 0.54
C GLY A 628 -38.89 30.41 -0.42
N ALA A 629 -37.69 30.82 0.00
CA ALA A 629 -36.46 30.70 -0.79
C ALA A 629 -36.16 29.23 -1.12
N ALA A 630 -36.23 28.33 -0.12
CA ALA A 630 -36.03 26.90 -0.32
C ALA A 630 -37.07 26.27 -1.27
N TYR A 631 -38.33 26.71 -1.19
CA TYR A 631 -39.40 26.25 -2.06
C TYR A 631 -39.21 26.72 -3.52
N GLN A 632 -38.82 27.98 -3.69
CA GLN A 632 -38.68 28.62 -5.01
C GLN A 632 -37.35 28.32 -5.71
N ALA A 633 -36.31 27.90 -4.98
CA ALA A 633 -34.95 27.71 -5.50
C ALA A 633 -34.83 26.81 -6.72
N LYS A 634 -35.76 25.84 -6.89
CA LYS A 634 -35.71 24.89 -8.01
C LYS A 634 -36.08 25.52 -9.36
N TYR A 635 -37.13 26.36 -9.38
CA TYR A 635 -37.73 26.87 -10.63
C TYR A 635 -37.65 28.40 -10.73
N HIS A 636 -37.81 29.13 -9.63
CA HIS A 636 -37.84 30.59 -9.58
C HIS A 636 -36.64 31.14 -8.81
N ARG A 637 -35.43 31.02 -9.39
CA ARG A 637 -34.16 31.38 -8.72
C ARG A 637 -34.05 32.86 -8.34
N LEU A 638 -34.60 33.76 -9.16
CA LEU A 638 -34.64 35.20 -8.84
C LEU A 638 -35.49 35.45 -7.59
N ALA A 639 -36.69 34.86 -7.53
CA ALA A 639 -37.55 34.95 -6.34
C ALA A 639 -36.86 34.33 -5.11
N ALA A 640 -36.15 33.21 -5.28
CA ALA A 640 -35.40 32.59 -4.20
C ALA A 640 -34.27 33.49 -3.66
N LEU A 641 -33.55 34.21 -4.52
CA LEU A 641 -32.54 35.19 -4.09
C LEU A 641 -33.16 36.38 -3.38
N VAL A 642 -34.28 36.93 -3.88
CA VAL A 642 -34.99 38.04 -3.21
C VAL A 642 -35.47 37.62 -1.82
N LEU A 643 -36.04 36.43 -1.70
CA LEU A 643 -36.48 35.86 -0.42
C LEU A 643 -35.30 35.59 0.51
N MET A 644 -34.16 35.11 0.00
CA MET A 644 -32.93 34.96 0.78
C MET A 644 -32.44 36.32 1.33
N GLY A 645 -32.49 37.38 0.53
CA GLY A 645 -32.20 38.75 0.98
C GLY A 645 -33.15 39.25 2.07
N GLY A 646 -34.43 38.87 2.00
CA GLY A 646 -35.40 39.11 3.07
C GLY A 646 -35.02 38.44 4.39
N THR A 647 -34.51 37.19 4.33
CA THR A 647 -33.95 36.50 5.52
C THR A 647 -32.69 37.20 6.03
N GLY A 648 -31.79 37.64 5.15
CA GLY A 648 -30.59 38.40 5.52
C GLY A 648 -30.93 39.73 6.22
N LEU A 649 -31.97 40.43 5.77
CA LEU A 649 -32.45 41.66 6.41
C LEU A 649 -33.04 41.38 7.81
N ALA A 650 -33.79 40.29 7.98
CA ALA A 650 -34.31 39.90 9.29
C ALA A 650 -33.17 39.59 10.29
N ILE A 651 -32.08 38.96 9.83
CA ILE A 651 -30.86 38.73 10.63
C ILE A 651 -30.19 40.07 10.98
N CYS A 652 -30.05 40.98 10.01
CA CYS A 652 -29.51 42.32 10.24
C CYS A 652 -30.29 43.09 11.32
N LEU A 653 -31.62 43.13 11.22
CA LEU A 653 -32.48 43.76 12.23
C LEU A 653 -32.36 43.08 13.60
N THR A 654 -32.15 41.76 13.62
CA THR A 654 -31.89 41.01 14.85
C THR A 654 -30.57 41.44 15.50
N PHE A 655 -29.51 41.67 14.73
CA PHE A 655 -28.24 42.20 15.26
C PHE A 655 -28.40 43.62 15.82
N VAL A 656 -29.16 44.49 15.14
CA VAL A 656 -29.47 45.83 15.67
C VAL A 656 -30.24 45.71 17.00
N TRP A 657 -31.22 44.82 17.07
CA TRP A 657 -31.98 44.57 18.29
C TRP A 657 -31.11 44.10 19.46
N PHE A 658 -30.14 43.23 19.19
CA PHE A 658 -29.16 42.77 20.19
C PHE A 658 -27.98 43.72 20.40
N SER A 659 -28.08 44.99 19.96
CA SER A 659 -27.05 46.01 20.12
C SER A 659 -25.69 45.60 19.53
N ALA A 660 -25.69 44.91 18.39
CA ALA A 660 -24.52 44.50 17.62
C ALA A 660 -24.43 45.27 16.28
N PRO A 661 -24.17 46.60 16.30
CA PRO A 661 -24.23 47.45 15.11
C PRO A 661 -23.15 47.12 14.06
N ASP A 662 -21.96 46.69 14.45
CA ASP A 662 -20.89 46.27 13.52
C ASP A 662 -21.27 45.03 12.72
N LEU A 663 -21.88 44.04 13.38
CA LEU A 663 -22.40 42.83 12.74
C LEU A 663 -23.57 43.18 11.81
N ALA A 664 -24.46 44.09 12.21
CA ALA A 664 -25.55 44.54 11.36
C ALA A 664 -25.06 45.23 10.08
N LEU A 665 -24.09 46.15 10.21
CA LEU A 665 -23.49 46.87 9.08
C LEU A 665 -22.80 45.91 8.11
N THR A 666 -21.96 45.01 8.63
CA THR A 666 -21.24 44.03 7.81
C THR A 666 -22.20 43.04 7.14
N GLN A 667 -23.20 42.52 7.87
CA GLN A 667 -24.22 41.62 7.32
C GLN A 667 -24.98 42.28 6.16
N LEU A 668 -25.40 43.54 6.31
CA LEU A 668 -26.10 44.27 5.27
C LEU A 668 -25.24 44.43 4.01
N LEU A 669 -23.97 44.82 4.19
CA LEU A 669 -23.04 45.02 3.06
C LEU A 669 -22.70 43.70 2.36
N VAL A 670 -22.45 42.63 3.12
CA VAL A 670 -22.22 41.29 2.57
C VAL A 670 -23.44 40.80 1.81
N GLU A 671 -24.65 41.00 2.34
CA GLU A 671 -25.89 40.58 1.68
C GLU A 671 -26.07 41.29 0.33
N VAL A 672 -25.83 42.60 0.28
CA VAL A 672 -25.92 43.39 -0.96
C VAL A 672 -24.88 42.90 -1.98
N VAL A 673 -23.62 42.76 -1.57
CA VAL A 673 -22.54 42.33 -2.47
C VAL A 673 -22.78 40.91 -2.99
N THR A 674 -23.09 39.96 -2.11
CA THR A 674 -23.31 38.56 -2.50
C THR A 674 -24.55 38.41 -3.38
N THR A 675 -25.65 39.09 -3.06
CA THR A 675 -26.86 39.11 -3.88
C THR A 675 -26.55 39.58 -5.29
N VAL A 676 -25.82 40.70 -5.45
CA VAL A 676 -25.49 41.19 -6.79
C VAL A 676 -24.55 40.24 -7.53
N LEU A 677 -23.51 39.71 -6.88
CA LEU A 677 -22.61 38.74 -7.50
C LEU A 677 -23.37 37.48 -7.96
N LEU A 678 -24.32 36.98 -7.17
CA LEU A 678 -25.17 35.86 -7.53
C LEU A 678 -26.13 36.20 -8.68
N LEU A 679 -26.73 37.40 -8.68
CA LEU A 679 -27.58 37.88 -9.78
C LEU A 679 -26.81 37.97 -11.10
N LEU A 680 -25.58 38.48 -11.08
CA LEU A 680 -24.69 38.51 -12.24
C LEU A 680 -24.36 37.10 -12.75
N GLY A 681 -24.24 36.14 -11.85
CA GLY A 681 -24.03 34.72 -12.18
C GLY A 681 -25.29 34.01 -12.72
N LEU A 682 -26.48 34.38 -12.25
CA LEU A 682 -27.75 33.70 -12.59
C LEU A 682 -28.04 33.67 -14.10
N ARG A 683 -27.61 34.70 -14.85
CA ARG A 683 -27.78 34.77 -16.31
C ARG A 683 -27.23 33.53 -17.02
N TRP A 684 -26.14 32.97 -16.50
CA TRP A 684 -25.43 31.86 -17.13
C TRP A 684 -26.00 30.48 -16.79
N LEU A 685 -27.09 30.46 -16.00
CA LEU A 685 -27.74 29.23 -15.61
C LEU A 685 -28.99 28.98 -16.47
N PRO A 686 -29.19 27.75 -16.96
CA PRO A 686 -30.35 27.45 -17.78
C PRO A 686 -31.66 27.55 -16.97
N LYS A 687 -32.69 28.12 -17.61
CA LYS A 687 -34.06 28.12 -17.09
C LYS A 687 -34.52 26.66 -16.96
N ARG A 688 -35.00 26.26 -15.77
CA ARG A 688 -35.60 24.93 -15.59
C ARG A 688 -37.08 25.01 -15.95
N VAL A 689 -37.50 24.28 -16.97
CA VAL A 689 -38.90 24.18 -17.37
C VAL A 689 -39.61 23.15 -16.49
N GLU A 690 -40.79 23.49 -16.00
CA GLU A 690 -41.68 22.53 -15.34
C GLU A 690 -42.30 21.61 -16.40
N PHE A 691 -41.79 20.39 -16.53
CA PHE A 691 -42.44 19.38 -17.37
C PHE A 691 -43.71 18.87 -16.68
N ALA A 692 -44.83 18.80 -17.43
CA ALA A 692 -46.03 18.10 -17.01
C ALA A 692 -45.69 16.61 -16.87
N ALA A 693 -45.71 16.10 -15.64
CA ALA A 693 -45.08 14.84 -15.28
C ALA A 693 -46.04 13.64 -15.37
N SER A 694 -45.78 12.73 -16.31
CA SER A 694 -46.10 11.31 -16.15
C SER A 694 -45.06 10.70 -15.18
N ASP A 695 -45.52 9.99 -14.15
CA ASP A 695 -44.75 9.31 -13.07
C ASP A 695 -44.08 10.17 -11.98
N MET A 696 -44.90 10.74 -11.09
CA MET A 696 -44.46 11.60 -9.97
C MET A 696 -44.08 10.89 -8.65
N VAL A 697 -44.18 9.56 -8.52
CA VAL A 697 -44.07 8.89 -7.21
C VAL A 697 -42.64 8.95 -6.63
N LEU A 698 -41.62 8.54 -7.40
CA LEU A 698 -40.22 8.51 -6.95
C LEU A 698 -39.66 9.90 -6.59
N PRO A 699 -39.86 10.96 -7.41
CA PRO A 699 -39.41 12.31 -7.06
C PRO A 699 -40.07 12.86 -5.79
N ARG A 700 -41.36 12.57 -5.57
CA ARG A 700 -42.09 12.96 -4.37
C ARG A 700 -41.54 12.27 -3.12
N LEU A 701 -41.31 10.96 -3.17
CA LEU A 701 -40.69 10.21 -2.08
C LEU A 701 -39.30 10.74 -1.70
N ARG A 702 -38.47 11.07 -2.70
CA ARG A 702 -37.15 11.69 -2.45
C ARG A 702 -37.27 13.04 -1.76
N ARG A 703 -38.18 13.90 -2.22
CA ARG A 703 -38.42 15.22 -1.62
C ARG A 703 -38.96 15.11 -0.19
N TYR A 704 -39.87 14.17 0.06
CA TYR A 704 -40.40 13.91 1.38
C TYR A 704 -39.31 13.41 2.34
N ARG A 705 -38.48 12.46 1.92
CA ARG A 705 -37.32 12.01 2.71
C ARG A 705 -36.38 13.17 3.05
N ASP A 706 -35.98 13.95 2.04
CA ASP A 706 -35.04 15.05 2.24
C ASP A 706 -35.65 16.15 3.15
N PHE A 707 -36.97 16.35 3.07
CA PHE A 707 -37.71 17.20 4.01
C PHE A 707 -37.68 16.67 5.44
N VAL A 708 -37.96 15.37 5.65
CA VAL A 708 -37.88 14.73 6.99
C VAL A 708 -36.48 14.88 7.58
N ILE A 709 -35.43 14.67 6.78
CA ILE A 709 -34.04 14.84 7.23
C ILE A 709 -33.77 16.30 7.61
N ALA A 710 -34.21 17.27 6.80
CA ALA A 710 -34.04 18.69 7.10
C ALA A 710 -34.78 19.12 8.37
N VAL A 711 -36.00 18.64 8.58
CA VAL A 711 -36.79 18.89 9.81
C VAL A 711 -36.11 18.25 11.02
N ALA A 712 -35.65 17.00 10.92
CA ALA A 712 -34.95 16.33 12.01
C ALA A 712 -33.64 17.07 12.38
N ALA A 713 -32.85 17.46 11.39
CA ALA A 713 -31.63 18.25 11.62
C ALA A 713 -31.93 19.61 12.26
N GLY A 714 -32.91 20.34 11.72
CA GLY A 714 -33.31 21.65 12.23
C GLY A 714 -33.88 21.59 13.64
N ALA A 715 -34.81 20.67 13.91
CA ALA A 715 -35.39 20.47 15.23
C ALA A 715 -34.34 20.02 16.25
N GLY A 716 -33.40 19.15 15.84
CA GLY A 716 -32.27 18.73 16.68
C GLY A 716 -31.37 19.91 17.05
N LEU A 717 -31.00 20.75 16.08
CA LEU A 717 -30.21 21.95 16.33
C LEU A 717 -30.95 22.94 17.25
N THR A 718 -32.25 23.16 17.01
CA THR A 718 -33.09 23.99 17.88
C THR A 718 -33.11 23.47 19.31
N ALA A 719 -33.30 22.16 19.51
CA ALA A 719 -33.32 21.55 20.84
C ALA A 719 -31.97 21.72 21.57
N VAL A 720 -30.85 21.49 20.88
CA VAL A 720 -29.49 21.67 21.45
C VAL A 720 -29.22 23.13 21.79
N SER A 721 -29.55 24.07 20.89
CA SER A 721 -29.39 25.50 21.14
C SER A 721 -30.25 25.96 22.33
N TYR A 722 -31.52 25.53 22.39
CA TYR A 722 -32.42 25.85 23.50
C TYR A 722 -31.92 25.28 24.84
N ALA A 723 -31.45 24.02 24.86
CA ALA A 723 -30.86 23.42 26.05
C ALA A 723 -29.58 24.13 26.51
N THR A 724 -28.82 24.70 25.58
CA THR A 724 -27.60 25.47 25.89
C THR A 724 -27.93 26.85 26.44
N MET A 725 -28.88 27.57 25.81
CA MET A 725 -29.29 28.92 26.21
C MET A 725 -30.04 28.98 27.55
N THR A 726 -30.65 27.87 27.99
CA THR A 726 -31.34 27.79 29.29
C THR A 726 -30.39 27.53 30.47
N ARG A 727 -29.09 27.34 30.22
CA ARG A 727 -28.08 27.12 31.25
C ARG A 727 -27.47 28.45 31.72
N PRO A 728 -27.06 28.55 33.00
CA PRO A 728 -26.33 29.72 33.46
C PRO A 728 -25.04 29.89 32.64
N SER A 729 -24.80 31.11 32.15
CA SER A 729 -23.54 31.43 31.47
C SER A 729 -22.40 31.31 32.48
N PRO A 730 -21.31 30.59 32.16
CA PRO A 730 -20.11 30.62 32.99
C PRO A 730 -19.52 32.05 33.02
N GLU A 731 -18.76 32.38 34.06
CA GLU A 731 -17.97 33.61 34.09
C GLU A 731 -17.01 33.61 32.89
N GLY A 732 -17.29 34.48 31.92
CA GLY A 732 -16.57 34.55 30.66
C GLY A 732 -15.54 35.67 30.62
N ILE A 733 -14.80 35.74 29.52
CA ILE A 733 -13.80 36.77 29.24
C ILE A 733 -14.41 38.10 28.73
N SER A 734 -15.72 38.21 28.65
CA SER A 734 -16.40 39.42 28.13
C SER A 734 -16.10 40.66 28.96
N ARG A 735 -16.09 40.52 30.29
CA ARG A 735 -15.76 41.61 31.22
C ARG A 735 -14.34 42.12 31.02
N HIS A 736 -13.38 41.22 30.78
CA HIS A 736 -12.00 41.57 30.50
C HIS A 736 -11.88 42.46 29.25
N PHE A 737 -12.58 42.12 28.16
CA PHE A 737 -12.58 42.95 26.94
C PHE A 737 -13.26 44.31 27.16
N LEU A 738 -14.36 44.36 27.90
CA LEU A 738 -15.05 45.63 28.21
C LEU A 738 -14.17 46.57 29.05
N GLU A 739 -13.47 46.05 30.04
CA GLU A 739 -12.63 46.85 30.95
C GLU A 739 -11.32 47.30 30.28
N ARG A 740 -10.77 46.51 29.35
CA ARG A 740 -9.43 46.75 28.77
C ARG A 740 -9.40 47.27 27.34
N ALA A 741 -10.51 47.27 26.61
CA ALA A 741 -10.54 47.72 25.21
C ALA A 741 -9.96 49.13 25.02
N TYR A 742 -10.33 50.07 25.89
CA TYR A 742 -9.80 51.43 25.81
C TYR A 742 -8.39 51.54 26.40
N THR A 743 -8.14 50.95 27.58
CA THR A 743 -6.87 51.14 28.30
C THR A 743 -5.70 50.40 27.68
N GLU A 744 -5.92 49.24 27.06
CA GLU A 744 -4.89 48.42 26.43
C GLU A 744 -4.95 48.49 24.90
N GLY A 745 -6.15 48.54 24.30
CA GLY A 745 -6.35 48.55 22.85
C GLY A 745 -6.56 49.94 22.22
N GLY A 746 -6.76 50.99 23.04
CA GLY A 746 -6.83 52.39 22.58
C GLY A 746 -8.16 52.85 21.97
N GLY A 747 -9.19 51.99 21.90
CA GLY A 747 -10.44 52.28 21.19
C GLY A 747 -11.70 52.04 22.03
N THR A 748 -12.76 52.81 21.76
CA THR A 748 -14.07 52.61 22.42
C THR A 748 -14.96 51.59 21.73
N ASN A 749 -14.66 51.23 20.47
CA ASN A 749 -15.36 50.13 19.79
C ASN A 749 -14.75 48.79 20.18
N VAL A 750 -15.33 48.16 21.20
CA VAL A 750 -14.86 46.87 21.75
C VAL A 750 -14.82 45.77 20.68
N VAL A 751 -15.77 45.75 19.75
CA VAL A 751 -15.81 44.71 18.69
C VAL A 751 -14.63 44.90 17.74
N ASN A 752 -14.41 46.12 17.24
CA ASN A 752 -13.29 46.38 16.34
C ASN A 752 -11.95 46.13 17.04
N VAL A 753 -11.79 46.60 18.29
CA VAL A 753 -10.56 46.36 19.08
C VAL A 753 -10.32 44.85 19.28
N ILE A 754 -11.35 44.03 19.50
CA ILE A 754 -11.18 42.57 19.52
C ILE A 754 -10.66 42.06 18.17
N LEU A 755 -11.24 42.50 17.06
CA LEU A 755 -10.90 42.00 15.72
C LEU A 755 -9.50 42.43 15.25
N VAL A 756 -9.02 43.61 15.65
CA VAL A 756 -7.77 44.18 15.11
C VAL A 756 -6.59 44.12 16.09
N ASP A 757 -6.86 43.92 17.38
CA ASP A 757 -5.85 43.85 18.44
C ASP A 757 -5.91 42.51 19.20
N PHE A 758 -6.83 42.36 20.18
CA PHE A 758 -6.86 41.16 21.05
C PHE A 758 -6.92 39.83 20.28
N ARG A 759 -7.62 39.80 19.14
CA ARG A 759 -7.78 38.65 18.25
C ARG A 759 -7.48 39.02 16.79
N GLY A 760 -6.52 39.92 16.58
CA GLY A 760 -6.01 40.31 15.25
C GLY A 760 -5.61 39.13 14.36
N PHE A 761 -5.19 38.02 14.97
CA PHE A 761 -4.79 36.82 14.25
C PHE A 761 -5.97 36.14 13.52
N ASP A 762 -7.16 36.13 14.13
CA ASP A 762 -8.37 35.55 13.53
C ASP A 762 -8.72 36.36 12.26
N THR A 763 -8.71 37.69 12.34
CA THR A 763 -8.96 38.58 11.20
C THR A 763 -7.90 38.48 10.10
N LEU A 764 -6.61 38.31 10.45
CA LEU A 764 -5.56 38.02 9.47
C LEU A 764 -5.84 36.72 8.71
N GLY A 765 -6.31 35.69 9.41
CA GLY A 765 -6.75 34.42 8.81
C GLY A 765 -7.93 34.59 7.86
N GLU A 766 -8.98 35.29 8.30
CA GLU A 766 -10.19 35.55 7.51
C GLU A 766 -9.90 36.29 6.20
N ILE A 767 -9.11 37.38 6.24
CA ILE A 767 -8.75 38.11 5.02
C ILE A 767 -7.89 37.24 4.08
N THR A 768 -7.03 36.39 4.63
CA THR A 768 -6.25 35.45 3.82
C THR A 768 -7.16 34.46 3.11
N VAL A 769 -8.15 33.89 3.81
CA VAL A 769 -9.17 32.99 3.23
C VAL A 769 -9.95 33.70 2.14
N LEU A 770 -10.40 34.94 2.37
CA LEU A 770 -11.12 35.72 1.37
C LEU A 770 -10.28 35.94 0.10
N GLY A 771 -8.98 36.21 0.27
CA GLY A 771 -8.05 36.35 -0.85
C GLY A 771 -7.89 35.05 -1.64
N ILE A 772 -7.76 33.91 -0.96
CA ILE A 772 -7.70 32.57 -1.60
C ILE A 772 -8.99 32.28 -2.37
N VAL A 773 -10.16 32.58 -1.79
CA VAL A 773 -11.46 32.41 -2.44
C VAL A 773 -11.54 33.26 -3.72
N ALA A 774 -11.16 34.54 -3.66
CA ALA A 774 -11.19 35.41 -4.82
C ALA A 774 -10.27 34.92 -5.97
N LEU A 775 -9.06 34.47 -5.64
CA LEU A 775 -8.14 33.87 -6.62
C LEU A 775 -8.70 32.57 -7.22
N THR A 776 -9.35 31.75 -6.40
CA THR A 776 -9.96 30.48 -6.84
C THR A 776 -11.14 30.75 -7.77
N VAL A 777 -12.02 31.68 -7.42
CA VAL A 777 -13.13 32.12 -8.27
C VAL A 777 -12.60 32.63 -9.62
N PHE A 778 -11.58 33.49 -9.60
CA PHE A 778 -10.93 33.98 -10.82
C PHE A 778 -10.37 32.84 -11.68
N ALA A 779 -9.66 31.87 -11.08
CA ALA A 779 -9.08 30.73 -11.78
C ALA A 779 -10.14 29.81 -12.41
N LEU A 780 -11.21 29.51 -11.67
CA LEU A 780 -12.34 28.70 -12.16
C LEU A 780 -13.06 29.40 -13.31
N LEU A 781 -13.35 30.70 -13.16
CA LEU A 781 -14.07 31.48 -14.16
C LEU A 781 -13.22 31.77 -15.40
N ARG A 782 -11.88 31.71 -15.31
CA ARG A 782 -11.00 31.89 -16.48
C ARG A 782 -11.30 30.87 -17.59
N ARG A 783 -11.67 29.64 -17.24
CA ARG A 783 -12.00 28.54 -18.17
C ARG A 783 -13.51 28.22 -18.21
N PHE A 784 -14.34 29.13 -17.73
CA PHE A 784 -15.78 28.95 -17.73
C PHE A 784 -16.33 28.81 -19.16
N ARG A 785 -17.26 27.86 -19.33
CA ARG A 785 -18.01 27.66 -20.57
C ARG A 785 -19.50 27.70 -20.22
N PRO A 786 -20.26 28.71 -20.67
CA PRO A 786 -21.68 28.79 -20.39
C PRO A 786 -22.45 27.65 -21.08
N ALA A 787 -23.61 27.30 -20.53
CA ALA A 787 -24.50 26.33 -21.18
C ALA A 787 -24.96 26.88 -22.55
N PRO A 788 -25.03 26.06 -23.61
CA PRO A 788 -25.39 26.53 -24.96
C PRO A 788 -26.69 27.35 -25.01
N GLU A 789 -27.67 26.92 -24.23
CA GLU A 789 -28.99 27.58 -24.07
C GLU A 789 -28.96 28.94 -23.36
N SER A 790 -27.86 29.28 -22.68
CA SER A 790 -27.67 30.56 -21.99
C SER A 790 -26.82 31.58 -22.79
N VAL A 791 -26.36 31.19 -23.98
CA VAL A 791 -25.53 32.04 -24.86
C VAL A 791 -26.35 33.12 -25.56
N GLY A 792 -27.60 32.82 -25.90
CA GLY A 792 -28.51 33.74 -26.57
C GLY A 792 -28.81 34.99 -25.73
N VAL A 793 -29.19 36.07 -26.41
CA VAL A 793 -29.69 37.29 -25.75
C VAL A 793 -30.99 36.94 -25.02
N PRO A 794 -31.16 37.28 -23.73
CA PRO A 794 -32.40 37.03 -23.00
C PRO A 794 -33.62 37.64 -23.71
N GLU A 795 -34.79 36.99 -23.61
CA GLU A 795 -36.06 37.47 -24.20
C GLU A 795 -36.36 38.93 -23.86
N GLN A 796 -36.06 39.36 -22.62
CA GLN A 796 -36.24 40.74 -22.17
C GLN A 796 -35.38 41.78 -22.90
N GLN A 797 -34.31 41.36 -23.58
CA GLN A 797 -33.40 42.22 -24.33
C GLN A 797 -33.59 42.13 -25.85
N GLN A 798 -34.44 41.21 -26.34
CA GLN A 798 -34.68 41.01 -27.78
C GLN A 798 -35.63 42.07 -28.39
N GLY A 799 -36.36 42.84 -27.58
CA GLY A 799 -37.35 43.83 -28.01
C GLY A 799 -36.85 45.26 -28.23
N GLY A 800 -35.54 45.51 -28.26
CA GLY A 800 -34.95 46.85 -28.39
C GLY A 800 -34.86 47.60 -27.06
N THR A 801 -33.65 47.93 -26.65
CA THR A 801 -33.36 48.62 -25.36
C THR A 801 -32.63 49.92 -25.61
N GLY A 802 -33.36 51.04 -25.58
CA GLY A 802 -32.79 52.39 -25.68
C GLY A 802 -32.45 53.02 -24.32
N ASP A 803 -33.40 53.14 -23.38
CA ASP A 803 -33.24 54.13 -22.29
C ASP A 803 -33.66 53.69 -20.87
N TRP A 804 -33.98 52.41 -20.63
CA TRP A 804 -34.51 51.95 -19.31
C TRP A 804 -33.57 52.14 -18.10
N LEU A 805 -32.27 52.31 -18.34
CA LEU A 805 -31.25 52.53 -17.30
C LEU A 805 -30.75 53.98 -17.24
N LEU A 806 -31.33 54.91 -17.99
CA LEU A 806 -30.82 56.29 -18.04
C LEU A 806 -30.96 56.98 -16.67
N VAL A 807 -32.16 56.96 -16.07
CA VAL A 807 -32.40 57.55 -14.73
C VAL A 807 -31.63 56.79 -13.62
N PRO A 808 -31.74 55.45 -13.49
CA PRO A 808 -30.95 54.71 -12.49
C PRO A 808 -29.44 54.86 -12.68
N GLY A 809 -28.96 54.88 -13.92
CA GLY A 809 -27.54 55.00 -14.26
C GLY A 809 -26.94 56.35 -13.86
N VAL A 810 -27.68 57.45 -14.02
CA VAL A 810 -27.26 58.77 -13.55
C VAL A 810 -27.15 58.79 -12.02
N ILE A 811 -28.16 58.24 -11.32
CA ILE A 811 -28.15 58.15 -9.85
C ILE A 811 -26.95 57.33 -9.37
N MET A 812 -26.72 56.14 -9.94
CA MET A 812 -25.58 55.28 -9.58
C MET A 812 -24.22 55.96 -9.77
N ARG A 813 -24.07 56.80 -10.81
CA ARG A 813 -22.85 57.59 -11.03
C ARG A 813 -22.69 58.71 -10.01
N LEU A 814 -23.77 59.42 -9.67
CA LEU A 814 -23.74 60.48 -8.65
C LEU A 814 -23.46 59.92 -7.24
N MET A 815 -23.92 58.71 -6.95
CA MET A 815 -23.67 58.06 -5.66
C MET A 815 -22.22 57.59 -5.49
N PHE A 816 -21.45 57.41 -6.57
CA PHE A 816 -20.08 56.91 -6.50
C PHE A 816 -19.16 57.68 -5.54
N PRO A 817 -18.96 59.01 -5.70
CA PRO A 817 -18.10 59.76 -4.79
C PRO A 817 -18.64 59.77 -3.36
N VAL A 818 -19.96 59.77 -3.18
CA VAL A 818 -20.59 59.74 -1.85
C VAL A 818 -20.27 58.42 -1.14
N ILE A 819 -20.43 57.29 -1.82
CA ILE A 819 -20.14 55.96 -1.26
C ILE A 819 -18.64 55.81 -0.96
N CYS A 820 -17.75 56.35 -1.81
CA CYS A 820 -16.32 56.38 -1.53
C CYS A 820 -15.98 57.15 -0.25
N VAL A 821 -16.61 58.31 -0.03
CA VAL A 821 -16.45 59.10 1.20
C VAL A 821 -17.00 58.35 2.41
N VAL A 822 -18.17 57.70 2.27
CA VAL A 822 -18.75 56.86 3.33
C VAL A 822 -17.82 55.68 3.66
N ALA A 823 -17.22 55.03 2.67
CA ALA A 823 -16.25 53.96 2.90
C ALA A 823 -15.04 54.45 3.70
N LEU A 824 -14.46 55.59 3.33
CA LEU A 824 -13.36 56.20 4.09
C LEU A 824 -13.79 56.59 5.51
N PHE A 825 -14.99 57.14 5.66
CA PHE A 825 -15.56 57.48 6.97
C PHE A 825 -15.72 56.25 7.87
N LEU A 826 -16.22 55.13 7.33
CA LEU A 826 -16.34 53.86 8.05
C LEU A 826 -14.97 53.30 8.46
N LEU A 827 -13.94 53.46 7.62
CA LEU A 827 -12.57 53.04 7.94
C LEU A 827 -12.00 53.86 9.10
N LEU A 828 -12.08 55.20 9.00
CA LEU A 828 -11.45 56.10 9.96
C LEU A 828 -12.13 56.09 11.33
N ARG A 829 -13.45 55.88 11.40
CA ARG A 829 -14.19 55.86 12.66
C ARG A 829 -14.19 54.52 13.39
N GLY A 830 -13.73 53.45 12.73
CA GLY A 830 -13.94 52.06 13.16
C GLY A 830 -13.36 51.72 14.54
N HIS A 831 -12.32 52.44 14.96
CA HIS A 831 -11.68 52.23 16.25
C HIS A 831 -12.56 52.64 17.45
N ASP A 832 -13.45 53.61 17.25
CA ASP A 832 -14.27 54.20 18.33
C ASP A 832 -15.78 54.00 18.13
N LEU A 833 -16.22 53.84 16.88
CA LEU A 833 -17.61 53.73 16.50
C LEU A 833 -17.82 52.59 15.48
N PRO A 834 -19.07 52.16 15.23
CA PRO A 834 -19.32 51.08 14.30
C PRO A 834 -18.74 51.35 12.90
N GLY A 835 -17.99 50.40 12.37
CA GLY A 835 -17.13 50.55 11.18
C GLY A 835 -15.94 49.59 11.18
N GLY A 836 -14.84 49.99 10.55
CA GLY A 836 -13.60 49.21 10.46
C GLY A 836 -13.23 48.80 9.04
N GLY A 837 -12.10 48.12 8.89
CA GLY A 837 -11.51 47.80 7.58
C GLY A 837 -12.41 46.95 6.69
N PHE A 838 -13.09 45.95 7.27
CA PHE A 838 -13.92 45.01 6.51
C PHE A 838 -15.17 45.67 5.90
N ALA A 839 -15.96 46.38 6.71
CA ALA A 839 -17.15 47.09 6.27
C ALA A 839 -16.80 48.20 5.25
N ALA A 840 -15.74 48.95 5.50
CA ALA A 840 -15.25 49.97 4.58
C ALA A 840 -14.84 49.36 3.23
N GLY A 841 -14.15 48.20 3.24
CA GLY A 841 -13.71 47.51 2.03
C GLY A 841 -14.89 47.07 1.16
N LEU A 842 -15.92 46.48 1.78
CA LEU A 842 -17.16 46.10 1.09
C LEU A 842 -17.92 47.32 0.55
N MET A 843 -18.03 48.40 1.33
CA MET A 843 -18.68 49.63 0.89
C MET A 843 -17.98 50.22 -0.34
N MET A 844 -16.64 50.23 -0.35
CA MET A 844 -15.85 50.64 -1.52
C MET A 844 -16.08 49.71 -2.72
N SER A 845 -16.22 48.40 -2.49
CA SER A 845 -16.56 47.45 -3.56
C SER A 845 -17.96 47.70 -4.13
N VAL A 846 -18.95 48.08 -3.30
CA VAL A 846 -20.28 48.48 -3.76
C VAL A 846 -20.19 49.70 -4.69
N ALA A 847 -19.35 50.69 -4.37
CA ALA A 847 -19.14 51.85 -5.24
C ALA A 847 -18.67 51.44 -6.65
N ILE A 848 -17.69 50.53 -6.74
CA ILE A 848 -17.20 50.00 -8.02
C ILE A 848 -18.28 49.16 -8.72
N LEU A 849 -18.99 48.32 -7.98
CA LEU A 849 -20.04 47.46 -8.51
C LEU A 849 -21.18 48.27 -9.16
N LEU A 850 -21.58 49.39 -8.55
CA LEU A 850 -22.56 50.29 -9.16
C LEU A 850 -22.06 50.89 -10.48
N GLN A 851 -20.76 51.16 -10.63
CA GLN A 851 -20.20 51.60 -11.91
C GLN A 851 -20.26 50.49 -12.97
N TYR A 852 -19.97 49.24 -12.61
CA TYR A 852 -20.11 48.10 -13.53
C TYR A 852 -21.56 47.91 -13.97
N MET A 853 -22.53 48.12 -13.08
CA MET A 853 -23.96 48.07 -13.42
C MET A 853 -24.40 49.24 -14.30
N ALA A 854 -23.95 50.46 -14.03
CA ALA A 854 -24.41 51.68 -14.72
C ALA A 854 -23.70 51.94 -16.06
N GLY A 855 -22.42 51.57 -16.20
CA GLY A 855 -21.60 51.83 -17.38
C GLY A 855 -21.29 50.60 -18.23
N GLY A 856 -21.42 49.41 -17.65
CA GLY A 856 -20.96 48.15 -18.27
C GLY A 856 -19.44 47.99 -18.20
N THR A 857 -18.98 46.74 -18.38
CA THR A 857 -17.59 46.32 -18.18
C THR A 857 -16.56 47.16 -18.96
N ARG A 858 -16.79 47.38 -20.26
CA ARG A 858 -15.85 48.12 -21.12
C ARG A 858 -15.70 49.59 -20.69
N TRP A 859 -16.82 50.26 -20.43
CA TRP A 859 -16.82 51.68 -20.04
C TRP A 859 -16.07 51.91 -18.73
N VAL A 860 -16.24 50.99 -17.76
CA VAL A 860 -15.57 51.06 -16.46
C VAL A 860 -14.08 50.78 -16.61
N GLU A 861 -13.67 49.72 -17.31
CA GLU A 861 -12.25 49.37 -17.41
C GLU A 861 -11.43 50.39 -18.21
N ASP A 862 -12.04 51.07 -19.18
CA ASP A 862 -11.41 52.15 -19.94
C ASP A 862 -11.14 53.41 -19.08
N ARG A 863 -11.95 53.64 -18.04
CA ARG A 863 -11.94 54.89 -17.23
C ARG A 863 -11.45 54.72 -15.80
N LEU A 864 -11.70 53.56 -15.19
CA LEU A 864 -11.36 53.20 -13.81
C LEU A 864 -10.41 52.01 -13.82
N ARG A 865 -9.11 52.30 -13.71
CA ARG A 865 -8.06 51.27 -13.66
C ARG A 865 -7.87 50.78 -12.23
N VAL A 866 -8.62 49.76 -11.85
CA VAL A 866 -8.41 49.04 -10.59
C VAL A 866 -7.50 47.83 -10.84
N HIS A 867 -6.51 47.60 -9.98
CA HIS A 867 -5.63 46.43 -10.03
C HIS A 867 -5.88 45.52 -8.81
N PRO A 868 -6.91 44.66 -8.83
CA PRO A 868 -7.38 43.97 -7.64
C PRO A 868 -6.32 43.10 -6.96
N LEU A 869 -5.48 42.43 -7.76
CA LEU A 869 -4.36 41.61 -7.25
C LEU A 869 -3.34 42.43 -6.46
N ARG A 870 -3.08 43.69 -6.85
CA ARG A 870 -2.18 44.59 -6.13
C ARG A 870 -2.82 45.03 -4.81
N TRP A 871 -4.11 45.37 -4.82
CA TRP A 871 -4.86 45.70 -3.61
C TRP A 871 -4.87 44.55 -2.60
N MET A 872 -5.07 43.32 -3.06
CA MET A 872 -4.98 42.13 -2.23
C MET A 872 -3.58 41.90 -1.66
N GLY A 873 -2.55 41.99 -2.51
CA GLY A 873 -1.16 41.81 -2.10
C GLY A 873 -0.70 42.87 -1.11
N VAL A 874 -0.99 44.14 -1.39
CA VAL A 874 -0.70 45.26 -0.48
C VAL A 874 -1.49 45.11 0.82
N GLY A 875 -2.76 44.74 0.76
CA GLY A 875 -3.57 44.54 1.96
C GLY A 875 -3.01 43.46 2.89
N LEU A 876 -2.62 42.31 2.33
CA LEU A 876 -2.02 41.23 3.11
C LEU A 876 -0.65 41.62 3.67
N LEU A 877 0.19 42.28 2.86
CA LEU A 877 1.50 42.76 3.29
C LEU A 877 1.39 43.84 4.37
N LEU A 878 0.40 44.72 4.30
CA LEU A 878 0.14 45.74 5.33
C LEU A 878 -0.33 45.10 6.63
N ALA A 879 -1.29 44.17 6.58
CA ALA A 879 -1.79 43.49 7.77
C ALA A 879 -0.69 42.65 8.45
N ALA A 880 -0.01 41.78 7.69
CA ALA A 880 1.08 40.95 8.20
C ALA A 880 2.32 41.78 8.59
N GLY A 881 2.62 42.84 7.85
CA GLY A 881 3.72 43.76 8.12
C GLY A 881 3.49 44.57 9.39
N THR A 882 2.27 45.07 9.61
CA THR A 882 1.88 45.75 10.86
C THR A 882 2.03 44.81 12.05
N GLY A 883 1.59 43.55 11.93
CA GLY A 883 1.79 42.55 12.98
C GLY A 883 3.26 42.18 13.22
N SER A 884 4.05 42.10 12.15
CA SER A 884 5.49 41.77 12.23
C SER A 884 6.31 42.91 12.80
N ALA A 885 5.88 44.16 12.60
CA ALA A 885 6.55 45.33 13.15
C ALA A 885 6.61 45.28 14.68
N ALA A 886 5.59 44.73 15.36
CA ALA A 886 5.59 44.55 16.81
C ALA A 886 6.79 43.71 17.31
N LEU A 887 7.21 42.70 16.54
CA LEU A 887 8.37 41.86 16.87
C LEU A 887 9.68 42.65 16.87
N LEU A 888 9.81 43.65 15.99
CA LEU A 888 10.98 44.54 15.95
C LEU A 888 11.12 45.40 17.22
N PHE A 889 10.01 45.61 17.93
CA PHE A 889 9.96 46.32 19.21
C PHE A 889 9.97 45.38 20.43
N GLY A 890 10.30 44.09 20.24
CA GLY A 890 10.33 43.09 21.32
C GLY A 890 8.96 42.72 21.87
N ARG A 891 7.88 43.03 21.14
CA ARG A 891 6.50 42.67 21.51
C ARG A 891 6.05 41.43 20.72
N PRO A 892 5.10 40.63 21.24
CA PRO A 892 4.49 39.55 20.48
C PRO A 892 3.89 40.01 19.14
N PHE A 893 3.82 39.11 18.17
CA PHE A 893 3.20 39.36 16.87
C PHE A 893 1.77 39.89 17.03
N LEU A 894 1.40 40.90 16.24
CA LEU A 894 0.09 41.59 16.26
C LEU A 894 -0.27 42.35 17.56
N THR A 895 0.70 42.67 18.41
CA THR A 895 0.46 43.62 19.51
C THR A 895 0.26 45.03 18.95
N SER A 896 -0.88 45.68 19.21
CA SER A 896 -1.08 47.08 18.81
C SER A 896 -0.38 48.07 19.75
N TYR A 897 -0.18 49.28 19.23
CA TYR A 897 0.33 50.43 20.00
C TYR A 897 -0.58 51.63 19.73
N PHE A 898 -0.89 52.37 20.79
CA PHE A 898 -1.76 53.54 20.75
C PHE A 898 -1.11 54.75 21.43
N ALA A 899 -1.21 55.92 20.80
CA ALA A 899 -0.77 57.20 21.36
C ALA A 899 -1.58 58.37 20.79
N TYR A 900 -1.69 59.46 21.54
CA TYR A 900 -2.22 60.73 21.02
C TYR A 900 -1.09 61.55 20.42
N ALA A 901 -1.17 61.85 19.12
CA ALA A 901 -0.27 62.78 18.44
C ALA A 901 -0.86 64.18 18.44
N ASP A 902 -0.09 65.17 18.89
CA ASP A 902 -0.47 66.58 18.83
C ASP A 902 -0.05 67.17 17.47
N LEU A 903 -1.02 67.41 16.59
CA LEU A 903 -0.81 67.91 15.23
C LEU A 903 -0.95 69.45 15.16
N GLY A 904 -0.75 70.15 16.27
CA GLY A 904 -0.76 71.61 16.33
C GLY A 904 -2.18 72.16 16.13
N TRP A 905 -2.50 72.63 14.92
CA TRP A 905 -3.79 73.30 14.63
C TRP A 905 -4.99 72.35 14.62
N LEU A 906 -4.73 71.04 14.48
CA LEU A 906 -5.72 69.95 14.48
C LEU A 906 -5.95 69.35 15.88
N GLY A 907 -5.16 69.75 16.89
CA GLY A 907 -5.21 69.21 18.25
C GLY A 907 -4.65 67.79 18.38
N LYS A 908 -4.99 67.14 19.50
CA LYS A 908 -4.57 65.77 19.83
C LYS A 908 -5.41 64.75 19.04
N LEU A 909 -4.78 64.03 18.13
CA LEU A 909 -5.40 62.96 17.35
C LEU A 909 -5.00 61.59 17.89
N PRO A 910 -5.97 60.68 18.17
CA PRO A 910 -5.68 59.31 18.54
C PRO A 910 -5.05 58.57 17.35
N LEU A 911 -3.84 58.04 17.53
CA LEU A 911 -3.15 57.19 16.55
C LEU A 911 -2.99 55.79 17.13
N ALA A 912 -3.61 54.81 16.49
CA ALA A 912 -3.42 53.39 16.77
C ALA A 912 -2.74 52.70 15.59
N SER A 913 -1.75 51.84 15.85
CA SER A 913 -1.20 50.96 14.81
C SER A 913 -2.27 50.02 14.22
N ALA A 914 -3.35 49.76 14.97
CA ALA A 914 -4.55 49.07 14.52
C ALA A 914 -5.17 49.66 13.24
N VAL A 915 -5.06 50.97 13.01
CA VAL A 915 -5.58 51.62 11.78
C VAL A 915 -4.82 51.15 10.53
N LEU A 916 -3.51 50.87 10.65
CA LEU A 916 -2.71 50.32 9.55
C LEU A 916 -3.09 48.87 9.25
N PHE A 917 -3.41 48.09 10.28
CA PHE A 917 -3.94 46.74 10.14
C PHE A 917 -5.31 46.76 9.45
N ASP A 918 -6.22 47.65 9.89
CA ASP A 918 -7.54 47.88 9.28
C ASP A 918 -7.44 48.35 7.82
N LEU A 919 -6.46 49.19 7.49
CA LEU A 919 -6.18 49.60 6.11
C LEU A 919 -5.74 48.40 5.24
N GLY A 920 -4.99 47.46 5.84
CA GLY A 920 -4.64 46.19 5.23
C GLY A 920 -5.87 45.33 4.93
N VAL A 921 -6.75 45.17 5.93
CA VAL A 921 -8.04 44.47 5.81
C VAL A 921 -8.90 45.12 4.71
N PHE A 922 -9.09 46.43 4.76
CA PHE A 922 -9.81 47.22 3.75
C PHE A 922 -9.31 46.94 2.34
N SER A 923 -8.00 47.04 2.14
CA SER A 923 -7.35 46.89 0.85
C SER A 923 -7.56 45.48 0.29
N LEU A 924 -7.45 44.45 1.14
CA LEU A 924 -7.66 43.07 0.72
C LEU A 924 -9.11 42.80 0.39
N VAL A 925 -10.05 43.15 1.26
CA VAL A 925 -11.49 42.92 1.07
C VAL A 925 -11.98 43.62 -0.20
N PHE A 926 -11.56 44.87 -0.40
CA PHE A 926 -11.84 45.62 -1.63
C PHE A 926 -11.30 44.90 -2.87
N GLY A 927 -10.01 44.53 -2.86
CA GLY A 927 -9.36 43.85 -3.97
C GLY A 927 -9.99 42.49 -4.28
N ALA A 928 -10.27 41.67 -3.27
CA ALA A 928 -10.86 40.34 -3.42
C ALA A 928 -12.26 40.42 -4.03
N THR A 929 -13.10 41.31 -3.52
CA THR A 929 -14.48 41.49 -4.00
C THR A 929 -14.53 42.03 -5.43
N VAL A 930 -13.70 43.02 -5.75
CA VAL A 930 -13.61 43.56 -7.11
C VAL A 930 -13.03 42.53 -8.08
N LEU A 931 -12.08 41.69 -7.67
CA LEU A 931 -11.57 40.60 -8.50
C LEU A 931 -12.68 39.61 -8.88
N MET A 932 -13.50 39.20 -7.91
CA MET A 932 -14.65 38.31 -8.15
C MET A 932 -15.67 38.96 -9.09
N LEU A 933 -15.98 40.25 -8.86
CA LEU A 933 -16.85 41.04 -9.75
C LEU A 933 -16.33 41.05 -11.18
N ILE A 934 -15.06 41.38 -11.39
CA ILE A 934 -14.41 41.43 -12.71
C ILE A 934 -14.45 40.04 -13.36
N ALA A 935 -14.13 38.98 -12.62
CA ALA A 935 -14.14 37.61 -13.14
C ALA A 935 -15.51 37.17 -13.67
N ILE A 936 -16.60 37.59 -13.01
CA ILE A 936 -17.98 37.32 -13.44
C ILE A 936 -18.37 38.26 -14.59
N ALA A 937 -18.07 39.55 -14.48
CA ALA A 937 -18.40 40.56 -15.48
C ALA A 937 -17.73 40.27 -16.85
N HIS A 938 -16.49 39.77 -16.85
CA HIS A 938 -15.76 39.37 -18.06
C HIS A 938 -16.43 38.24 -18.83
N GLN A 939 -17.24 37.39 -18.18
CA GLN A 939 -17.98 36.36 -18.90
C GLN A 939 -19.01 36.97 -19.86
N SER A 940 -19.55 38.15 -19.55
CA SER A 940 -20.54 38.83 -20.39
C SER A 940 -19.94 39.49 -21.64
N VAL A 941 -18.63 39.71 -21.67
CA VAL A 941 -17.91 40.35 -22.78
C VAL A 941 -17.28 39.33 -23.73
N ARG A 942 -17.09 38.09 -23.27
CA ARG A 942 -16.52 37.00 -24.08
C ARG A 942 -17.60 36.43 -25.01
N SER A 943 -17.47 36.66 -26.31
CA SER A 943 -18.29 35.97 -27.32
C SER A 943 -17.87 34.49 -27.40
N PRO A 944 -18.78 33.53 -27.13
CA PRO A 944 -18.47 32.12 -27.37
C PRO A 944 -18.36 31.87 -28.88
N LYS A 945 -17.40 31.02 -29.27
CA LYS A 945 -17.32 30.49 -30.63
C LYS A 945 -18.65 29.75 -30.92
N PRO A 946 -19.40 30.06 -31.99
CA PRO A 946 -20.67 29.39 -32.27
C PRO A 946 -20.43 27.88 -32.38
N ALA A 947 -21.31 27.09 -31.75
CA ALA A 947 -21.33 25.65 -31.95
C ALA A 947 -21.61 25.33 -33.43
N PRO A 948 -21.08 24.23 -33.99
CA PRO A 948 -21.46 23.79 -35.32
C PRO A 948 -22.99 23.62 -35.37
N SER A 949 -23.62 24.10 -36.44
CA SER A 949 -25.06 23.96 -36.66
C SER A 949 -25.45 22.49 -36.56
N VAL A 950 -26.35 22.17 -35.63
CA VAL A 950 -27.00 20.85 -35.56
C VAL A 950 -27.79 20.68 -36.87
N PRO A 951 -27.63 19.56 -37.62
CA PRO A 951 -28.42 19.33 -38.82
C PRO A 951 -29.92 19.32 -38.48
N PRO A 952 -30.79 19.81 -39.37
CA PRO A 952 -32.24 19.74 -39.13
C PRO A 952 -32.65 18.29 -38.90
N SER A 953 -33.48 18.05 -37.88
CA SER A 953 -34.08 16.73 -37.66
C SER A 953 -34.86 16.32 -38.91
N PRO A 954 -34.80 15.04 -39.34
CA PRO A 954 -35.57 14.58 -40.48
C PRO A 954 -37.06 14.81 -40.23
N ALA A 955 -37.75 15.33 -41.24
CA ALA A 955 -39.19 15.55 -41.20
C ALA A 955 -39.93 14.25 -40.81
N PRO A 956 -41.03 14.32 -40.06
CA PRO A 956 -41.85 13.15 -39.79
C PRO A 956 -42.33 12.59 -41.13
N VAL A 957 -41.99 11.32 -41.39
CA VAL A 957 -42.56 10.56 -42.50
C VAL A 957 -44.05 10.47 -42.24
N GLY A 958 -44.82 11.22 -43.01
CA GLY A 958 -46.24 10.93 -43.21
C GLY A 958 -46.33 9.57 -43.91
N GLY A 959 -47.02 8.64 -43.28
CA GLY A 959 -47.37 7.35 -43.84
C GLY A 959 -48.75 6.98 -43.32
N ASP A 960 -49.71 7.08 -44.22
CA ASP A 960 -51.02 6.45 -44.13
C ASP A 960 -50.87 4.92 -43.95
N ASP A 961 -51.79 4.37 -43.15
CA ASP A 961 -52.17 2.96 -42.86
C ASP A 961 -51.90 2.47 -41.43
#